data_AF-F2UEZ3-F1
#
_entry.id   AF-F2UEZ3-F1
#
_cell.length_a   1.000
_cell.length_b   1.000
_cell.length_c   1.000
_cell.angle_alpha   90.00
_cell.angle_beta   90.00
_cell.angle_gamma   90.00
#
_symmetry.space_group_name_H-M   'P 1'
#
loop_
_entity.id
_entity.type
_entity.pdbx_description
1 polymer ?
#
loop_
_entity_poly.entity_id
_entity_poly.type
_entity_poly.pdbx_seq_one_letter_code
_entity_poly.pdbx_strand_id
1 'polypeptide(L)'
;MMRTMRSGTRVMLLVVVIAALTTCCCGGGGEAAGGDAVGGGNGHGSPPISPHPGVSTSYWEKDGARATQGLAMFMQVPGDLEDARRVCDALAECQGFNGFNTLYTCVNASCGVPLTPGPPAAKVFGKTTTPPVGPPPHNDPPAVDDFYYPKEEPEERSKLVIPTVVSASTKAQAANLSVPGQSPTTIKVEHMYHGWQLLSVFARRRCGAGVQVLTLGIARHEVHMPRLRLPLEDRRQHDMIMGTILSGLTVYQGLNPNYGTGINYWSPILANGSSLPLTTTALNSALLEWGLVDLAADRVKYYFDNFVRDNGTINMDGWKDYCFFNNTIFPDGIADYPRLLLLWIDTSTAKGDPAWTNATLPRAIALSNVLLDASINATKAIPAASHLHGLVFGPPEHDTCTDPGYFLPTQVWWYRGMLEMSRYLRRLGVAGDLARELAAHAAALPNQINTAINATATRDPHTGEIVFIPPELRDTSRTPFSSMLSTTLSDYSNFRYWPESLLATGMTAEAETALLKFRFGHQGTFGGMSRFKERADHMPALGYGWSYLTHDMTSDYLLFLYAHMVNYHSPGTFGATEQMTIISNDAYRFYMLQDRFDDEERDLDFCVPSTMLTPLLSKWQLVFTPFDSDQIFIARAAPARWYTAEGFGIDNAPARLGSVSFNVTSPSSSQTSVTVTFTPVKRAPVAKTLVVRVKNAGATAAQIKAATVHAQDDCASVSSIAHATSDVHITLTSATATCSFTLHCSLM
;
A
#
# COMPACT_ATOMS: atom_id res chain seq x y z
N MET A 1 0.23 41.37 -26.29
CA MET A 1 0.94 40.36 -27.10
C MET A 1 1.03 39.08 -26.27
N MET A 2 0.28 38.05 -26.67
CA MET A 2 0.24 36.74 -26.00
C MET A 2 1.57 36.00 -26.18
N ARG A 3 2.06 35.39 -25.09
CA ARG A 3 2.78 34.11 -25.16
C ARG A 3 2.41 33.28 -23.93
N THR A 4 1.56 32.30 -24.18
CA THR A 4 1.24 31.17 -23.31
C THR A 4 2.51 30.38 -23.00
N MET A 5 2.87 30.29 -21.71
CA MET A 5 3.87 29.33 -21.22
C MET A 5 3.16 28.17 -20.53
N ARG A 6 3.63 26.97 -20.89
CA ARG A 6 3.13 25.65 -20.52
C ARG A 6 3.15 25.43 -19.00
N SER A 7 2.16 24.68 -18.54
CA SER A 7 2.05 24.13 -17.19
C SER A 7 3.24 23.22 -16.89
N GLY A 8 4.15 23.70 -16.06
CA GLY A 8 5.11 22.87 -15.33
C GLY A 8 4.71 22.90 -13.85
N THR A 9 4.73 21.74 -13.21
CA THR A 9 4.66 21.57 -11.76
C THR A 9 5.59 22.58 -11.10
N ARG A 10 5.02 23.55 -10.39
CA ARG A 10 5.80 24.46 -9.56
C ARG A 10 5.92 23.81 -8.18
N VAL A 11 7.08 23.25 -7.89
CA VAL A 11 7.48 22.98 -6.51
C VAL A 11 7.60 24.35 -5.84
N MET A 12 6.59 24.75 -5.07
CA MET A 12 6.74 25.87 -4.16
C MET A 12 7.14 25.31 -2.80
N LEU A 13 8.44 25.01 -2.71
CA LEU A 13 9.09 24.91 -1.42
C LEU A 13 8.96 26.32 -0.80
N LEU A 14 8.22 26.49 0.30
CA LEU A 14 8.49 27.65 1.15
C LEU A 14 9.81 27.37 1.87
N VAL A 15 10.91 27.42 1.11
CA VAL A 15 12.17 27.82 1.69
C VAL A 15 11.92 29.26 2.10
N VAL A 16 11.76 29.50 3.39
CA VAL A 16 12.05 30.86 3.87
C VAL A 16 13.56 31.00 3.73
N VAL A 17 14.02 31.37 2.53
CA VAL A 17 15.42 31.75 2.30
C VAL A 17 15.59 33.08 2.99
N ILE A 18 16.05 33.05 4.23
CA ILE A 18 16.56 34.26 4.87
C ILE A 18 17.97 34.42 4.34
N ALA A 19 18.10 35.19 3.26
CA ALA A 19 19.41 35.59 2.76
C ALA A 19 20.01 36.59 3.75
N ALA A 20 20.85 36.10 4.66
CA ALA A 20 21.75 36.97 5.40
C ALA A 20 22.94 37.33 4.51
N LEU A 21 22.90 38.53 3.89
CA LEU A 21 24.06 39.11 3.23
C LEU A 21 25.10 39.46 4.32
N THR A 22 26.13 38.63 4.45
CA THR A 22 27.33 38.98 5.20
C THR A 22 28.41 39.38 4.20
N THR A 23 28.67 40.68 4.09
CA THR A 23 29.86 41.21 3.42
C THR A 23 31.08 40.82 4.24
N CYS A 24 31.81 39.78 3.82
CA CYS A 24 33.16 39.57 4.32
C CYS A 24 34.07 40.68 3.80
N CYS A 25 34.46 41.59 4.68
CA CYS A 25 35.59 42.49 4.47
C CYS A 25 36.88 41.66 4.54
N CYS A 26 37.44 41.31 3.38
CA CYS A 26 38.86 40.95 3.32
C CYS A 26 39.67 42.25 3.37
N GLY A 27 39.96 42.70 4.59
CA GLY A 27 40.96 43.73 4.86
C GLY A 27 42.36 43.14 4.72
N GLY A 28 43.17 43.77 3.89
CA GLY A 28 44.58 43.45 3.73
C GLY A 28 45.41 43.80 4.97
N GLY A 29 46.47 43.03 5.16
CA GLY A 29 47.55 43.31 6.09
C GLY A 29 48.72 42.43 5.70
N GLY A 30 49.69 43.03 4.99
CA GLY A 30 50.94 42.35 4.64
C GLY A 30 51.93 42.39 5.80
N GLU A 31 52.87 41.45 5.78
CA GLU A 31 54.23 41.68 6.24
C GLU A 31 55.17 40.67 5.56
N ALA A 32 56.37 41.14 5.28
CA ALA A 32 57.34 40.60 4.35
C ALA A 32 58.45 39.78 5.04
N ALA A 33 59.06 38.86 4.28
CA ALA A 33 60.50 38.57 4.16
C ALA A 33 60.62 37.13 3.58
N GLY A 34 61.09 36.96 2.34
CA GLY A 34 62.50 36.66 2.02
C GLY A 34 62.68 35.13 1.93
N GLY A 35 63.25 34.49 0.91
CA GLY A 35 63.92 34.90 -0.32
C GLY A 35 64.27 33.61 -1.08
N ASP A 36 64.62 33.79 -2.36
CA ASP A 36 65.38 32.90 -3.25
C ASP A 36 64.81 31.51 -3.61
N ALA A 37 65.04 30.92 -4.77
CA ALA A 37 65.40 31.31 -6.14
C ALA A 37 65.58 29.97 -6.90
N VAL A 38 65.12 29.87 -8.15
CA VAL A 38 65.64 28.97 -9.22
C VAL A 38 65.41 27.45 -9.00
N GLY A 39 64.95 26.64 -9.95
CA GLY A 39 64.68 26.77 -11.38
C GLY A 39 64.68 25.37 -12.03
N GLY A 40 63.98 25.23 -13.17
CA GLY A 40 64.13 24.14 -14.16
C GLY A 40 63.67 22.74 -13.72
N GLY A 41 63.03 21.92 -14.53
CA GLY A 41 62.82 21.90 -15.97
C GLY A 41 62.70 20.44 -16.41
N ASN A 42 61.60 20.14 -17.10
CA ASN A 42 61.42 19.19 -18.21
C ASN A 42 61.81 17.70 -18.13
N GLY A 43 60.91 16.90 -18.72
CA GLY A 43 61.26 15.77 -19.60
C GLY A 43 60.72 14.42 -19.11
N HIS A 44 59.59 13.93 -19.61
CA HIS A 44 59.41 13.19 -20.87
C HIS A 44 59.44 11.67 -20.68
N GLY A 45 58.43 10.97 -21.24
CA GLY A 45 58.63 9.64 -21.82
C GLY A 45 57.68 8.52 -21.37
N SER A 46 56.46 8.49 -21.92
CA SER A 46 55.78 7.23 -22.30
C SER A 46 56.37 6.73 -23.65
N PRO A 47 56.11 5.51 -24.22
CA PRO A 47 54.95 4.61 -24.05
C PRO A 47 55.33 3.09 -24.20
N PRO A 48 54.53 2.22 -24.85
CA PRO A 48 53.48 1.34 -24.32
C PRO A 48 53.84 -0.16 -24.47
N ILE A 49 53.01 -1.10 -23.98
CA ILE A 49 52.74 -2.44 -24.57
C ILE A 49 51.65 -3.15 -23.74
N SER A 50 50.60 -3.61 -24.42
CA SER A 50 49.61 -4.64 -24.02
C SER A 50 50.03 -5.97 -24.70
N PRO A 51 49.68 -7.20 -24.23
CA PRO A 51 48.29 -7.63 -23.93
C PRO A 51 48.08 -8.61 -22.75
N HIS A 52 46.80 -8.78 -22.38
CA HIS A 52 46.17 -9.79 -21.50
C HIS A 52 46.54 -11.27 -21.84
N PRO A 53 46.15 -12.31 -21.05
CA PRO A 53 45.18 -12.40 -19.94
C PRO A 53 45.64 -13.21 -18.71
N GLY A 54 44.86 -13.19 -17.62
CA GLY A 54 45.04 -14.19 -16.55
C GLY A 54 44.44 -13.80 -15.20
N VAL A 55 43.36 -14.49 -14.85
CA VAL A 55 42.70 -14.48 -13.55
C VAL A 55 43.67 -14.91 -12.44
N SER A 56 43.76 -14.14 -11.36
CA SER A 56 44.21 -14.64 -10.06
C SER A 56 43.82 -13.68 -8.93
N THR A 57 42.96 -14.19 -8.07
CA THR A 57 42.67 -13.77 -6.70
C THR A 57 43.91 -13.36 -5.91
N SER A 58 43.84 -12.25 -5.18
CA SER A 58 44.53 -12.12 -3.89
C SER A 58 43.88 -11.01 -3.04
N TYR A 59 43.34 -11.45 -1.90
CA TYR A 59 42.91 -10.65 -0.76
C TYR A 59 44.10 -10.57 0.20
N TRP A 60 44.49 -9.36 0.61
CA TRP A 60 45.23 -9.02 1.83
C TRP A 60 44.77 -7.60 2.21
N GLU A 61 43.90 -7.47 3.21
CA GLU A 61 44.18 -7.17 4.62
C GLU A 61 44.68 -5.73 4.93
N LYS A 62 43.82 -5.06 5.74
CA LYS A 62 44.06 -4.06 6.81
C LYS A 62 44.60 -2.67 6.47
N ASP A 63 43.75 -1.68 6.76
CA ASP A 63 43.93 -0.64 7.81
C ASP A 63 42.60 0.17 7.86
N GLY A 64 41.97 0.59 8.96
CA GLY A 64 42.42 0.85 10.32
C GLY A 64 41.95 2.26 10.71
N ALA A 65 40.71 2.43 11.20
CA ALA A 65 40.26 3.55 12.05
C ALA A 65 38.75 3.44 12.39
N ARG A 66 38.41 2.85 13.54
CA ARG A 66 37.11 3.08 14.21
C ARG A 66 37.31 4.19 15.24
N ALA A 67 36.62 5.31 15.05
CA ALA A 67 36.50 6.34 16.08
C ALA A 67 35.35 5.98 17.03
N THR A 68 35.71 5.63 18.26
CA THR A 68 34.85 5.59 19.44
C THR A 68 34.87 6.96 20.12
N GLN A 69 33.69 7.51 20.41
CA GLN A 69 33.35 8.52 21.44
C GLN A 69 31.83 8.78 21.27
N GLY A 70 30.89 8.55 22.19
CA GLY A 70 30.94 8.39 23.63
C GLY A 70 30.40 9.64 24.32
N LEU A 71 29.13 9.64 24.76
CA LEU A 71 28.62 10.51 25.84
C LEU A 71 27.26 9.98 26.35
N ALA A 72 27.35 9.16 27.40
CA ALA A 72 26.23 8.78 28.27
C ALA A 72 26.29 9.64 29.54
N MET A 73 25.14 10.19 29.95
CA MET A 73 24.96 10.80 31.28
C MET A 73 24.35 9.76 32.22
N PHE A 74 25.04 9.46 33.31
CA PHE A 74 24.52 8.68 34.43
C PHE A 74 23.60 9.55 35.30
N MET A 75 22.43 9.02 35.66
CA MET A 75 21.73 9.38 36.90
C MET A 75 21.61 8.11 37.76
N GLN A 76 22.11 8.21 38.98
CA GLN A 76 22.15 7.17 40.01
C GLN A 76 20.97 7.37 40.96
N VAL A 77 20.19 6.32 41.25
CA VAL A 77 19.27 6.26 42.41
C VAL A 77 19.39 4.83 43.01
N PRO A 78 19.40 4.66 44.35
CA PRO A 78 19.94 3.46 45.01
C PRO A 78 18.86 2.44 45.42
N GLY A 79 19.22 1.16 45.33
CA GLY A 79 18.49 0.02 45.87
C GLY A 79 19.19 -1.27 45.43
N ASP A 80 19.90 -1.91 46.37
CA ASP A 80 20.95 -2.88 46.10
C ASP A 80 20.40 -4.28 45.76
N LEU A 81 20.62 -4.73 44.52
CA LEU A 81 20.34 -6.09 44.04
C LEU A 81 21.17 -7.16 44.80
N GLU A 82 22.24 -6.74 45.48
CA GLU A 82 23.12 -7.63 46.24
C GLU A 82 22.48 -8.07 47.58
N ASP A 83 21.58 -7.27 48.16
CA ASP A 83 20.82 -7.63 49.36
C ASP A 83 19.74 -8.69 49.07
N ALA A 84 19.07 -8.61 47.92
CA ALA A 84 18.11 -9.63 47.49
C ALA A 84 18.80 -10.98 47.23
N ARG A 85 20.04 -10.95 46.72
CA ARG A 85 20.86 -12.13 46.45
C ARG A 85 21.37 -12.77 47.75
N ARG A 86 21.80 -11.98 48.73
CA ARG A 86 22.20 -12.46 50.07
C ARG A 86 21.07 -13.14 50.85
N VAL A 87 19.84 -12.63 50.73
CA VAL A 87 18.66 -13.24 51.40
C VAL A 87 18.34 -14.62 50.81
N CYS A 88 18.53 -14.81 49.50
CA CYS A 88 18.32 -16.10 48.84
C CYS A 88 19.46 -17.10 49.11
N ASP A 89 20.72 -16.66 49.15
CA ASP A 89 21.87 -17.54 49.40
C ASP A 89 21.93 -18.03 50.87
N ALA A 90 21.27 -17.34 51.80
CA ALA A 90 21.15 -17.75 53.20
C ALA A 90 20.11 -18.87 53.45
N LEU A 91 19.26 -19.18 52.46
CA LEU A 91 18.27 -20.25 52.53
C LEU A 91 18.84 -21.47 51.81
N ALA A 92 19.52 -22.33 52.57
CA ALA A 92 20.44 -23.37 52.09
C ALA A 92 19.86 -24.52 51.21
N GLU A 93 18.67 -24.40 50.61
CA GLU A 93 18.07 -25.48 49.79
C GLU A 93 17.37 -24.99 48.50
N CYS A 94 17.80 -23.88 47.89
CA CYS A 94 17.32 -23.46 46.56
C CYS A 94 18.43 -23.59 45.50
N GLN A 95 18.26 -24.50 44.53
CA GLN A 95 19.15 -24.53 43.35
C GLN A 95 18.74 -23.46 42.34
N GLY A 96 19.54 -22.39 42.27
CA GLY A 96 19.98 -21.65 41.07
C GLY A 96 18.97 -21.03 40.09
N PHE A 97 19.11 -19.73 39.84
CA PHE A 97 18.64 -19.07 38.62
C PHE A 97 19.45 -19.54 37.40
N ASN A 98 18.84 -19.61 36.21
CA ASN A 98 19.60 -19.81 34.98
C ASN A 98 20.28 -18.51 34.52
N GLY A 99 21.07 -18.56 33.44
CA GLY A 99 21.77 -17.40 32.85
C GLY A 99 20.87 -16.27 32.33
N PHE A 100 19.55 -16.36 32.53
CA PHE A 100 18.55 -15.35 32.20
C PHE A 100 17.76 -14.86 33.44
N ASN A 101 18.23 -15.16 34.67
CA ASN A 101 17.66 -14.66 35.94
C ASN A 101 16.18 -14.99 36.19
N THR A 102 15.64 -16.07 35.62
CA THR A 102 14.26 -16.53 35.88
C THR A 102 14.24 -17.73 36.83
N LEU A 103 13.40 -17.67 37.88
CA LEU A 103 13.23 -18.73 38.86
C LEU A 103 12.32 -19.84 38.31
N TYR A 104 12.78 -21.09 38.27
CA TYR A 104 11.92 -22.24 38.02
C TYR A 104 11.06 -22.52 39.26
N THR A 105 9.78 -22.81 39.04
CA THR A 105 8.74 -23.03 40.06
C THR A 105 9.19 -23.90 41.25
N CYS A 106 8.80 -23.51 42.48
CA CYS A 106 8.95 -24.33 43.68
C CYS A 106 8.08 -25.59 43.59
N VAL A 107 8.71 -26.76 43.63
CA VAL A 107 8.02 -28.06 43.72
C VAL A 107 8.35 -28.68 45.07
N ASN A 108 7.88 -28.09 46.18
CA ASN A 108 7.80 -28.85 47.43
C ASN A 108 6.70 -28.35 48.37
N ALA A 109 5.98 -29.28 48.99
CA ALA A 109 4.77 -29.09 49.78
C ALA A 109 5.03 -28.64 51.24
N SER A 110 6.21 -28.12 51.55
CA SER A 110 6.65 -27.80 52.92
C SER A 110 6.44 -26.35 53.35
N CYS A 111 5.96 -25.46 52.48
CA CYS A 111 5.63 -24.08 52.85
C CYS A 111 4.25 -24.02 53.50
N GLY A 112 4.20 -24.39 54.79
CA GLY A 112 2.98 -24.55 55.57
C GLY A 112 2.13 -23.28 55.68
N VAL A 113 1.03 -23.25 54.91
CA VAL A 113 -0.26 -22.66 55.33
C VAL A 113 -1.35 -23.61 54.83
N PRO A 114 -2.22 -24.18 55.68
CA PRO A 114 -3.24 -25.10 55.24
C PRO A 114 -4.38 -24.33 54.58
N LEU A 115 -4.54 -24.46 53.27
CA LEU A 115 -5.80 -24.14 52.60
C LEU A 115 -6.77 -25.29 52.86
N THR A 116 -7.84 -25.02 53.62
CA THR A 116 -8.95 -25.96 53.79
C THR A 116 -9.59 -26.27 52.43
N PRO A 117 -9.75 -27.55 52.05
CA PRO A 117 -10.41 -27.90 50.79
C PRO A 117 -11.90 -27.56 50.88
N GLY A 118 -12.35 -26.58 50.10
CA GLY A 118 -13.76 -26.49 49.73
C GLY A 118 -14.16 -27.73 48.92
N PRO A 119 -15.41 -28.23 49.03
CA PRO A 119 -15.83 -29.43 48.33
C PRO A 119 -15.68 -29.25 46.81
N PRO A 120 -15.34 -30.33 46.08
CA PRO A 120 -15.11 -30.25 44.65
C PRO A 120 -16.40 -29.81 43.95
N ALA A 121 -16.36 -28.66 43.27
CA ALA A 121 -17.41 -28.29 42.34
C ALA A 121 -17.39 -29.29 41.17
N ALA A 122 -18.21 -30.33 41.31
CA ALA A 122 -18.53 -31.24 40.23
C ALA A 122 -19.02 -30.43 39.02
N LYS A 123 -18.40 -30.65 37.86
CA LYS A 123 -18.96 -30.24 36.57
C LYS A 123 -20.26 -31.01 36.35
N VAL A 124 -21.36 -30.41 36.79
CA VAL A 124 -22.72 -30.83 36.44
C VAL A 124 -23.10 -30.08 35.16
N PHE A 125 -23.11 -30.80 34.04
CA PHE A 125 -23.89 -30.39 32.86
C PHE A 125 -25.37 -30.58 33.20
N GLY A 126 -25.94 -29.60 33.88
CA GLY A 126 -27.39 -29.50 34.09
C GLY A 126 -28.01 -28.72 32.93
N LYS A 127 -28.96 -29.33 32.21
CA LYS A 127 -29.92 -28.61 31.38
C LYS A 127 -30.71 -27.66 32.28
N THR A 128 -30.29 -26.42 32.39
CA THR A 128 -31.13 -25.34 32.91
C THR A 128 -32.09 -24.91 31.81
N THR A 129 -33.36 -25.28 31.95
CA THR A 129 -34.47 -24.62 31.26
C THR A 129 -34.61 -23.21 31.83
N THR A 130 -33.90 -22.25 31.25
CA THR A 130 -34.22 -20.83 31.45
C THR A 130 -35.58 -20.54 30.83
N PRO A 131 -36.50 -19.84 31.53
CA PRO A 131 -37.72 -19.34 30.90
C PRO A 131 -37.34 -18.39 29.77
N PRO A 132 -38.19 -18.27 28.72
CA PRO A 132 -37.88 -17.42 27.58
C PRO A 132 -37.75 -15.98 28.05
N VAL A 133 -36.52 -15.48 28.10
CA VAL A 133 -36.25 -14.05 28.20
C VAL A 133 -36.68 -13.50 26.85
N GLY A 134 -37.80 -12.77 26.84
CA GLY A 134 -38.23 -12.03 25.66
C GLY A 134 -37.10 -11.11 25.17
N PRO A 135 -37.10 -10.72 23.88
CA PRO A 135 -36.10 -9.80 23.37
C PRO A 135 -36.02 -8.58 24.30
N PRO A 136 -34.82 -8.13 24.68
CA PRO A 136 -34.69 -6.91 25.45
C PRO A 136 -35.45 -5.80 24.72
N PRO A 137 -36.12 -4.88 25.44
CA PRO A 137 -36.76 -3.74 24.80
C PRO A 137 -35.74 -3.09 23.87
N HIS A 138 -36.15 -2.84 22.62
CA HIS A 138 -35.44 -1.98 21.68
C HIS A 138 -35.39 -0.58 22.31
N ASN A 139 -34.47 -0.38 23.23
CA ASN A 139 -33.91 0.93 23.43
C ASN A 139 -33.14 1.20 22.16
N ASP A 140 -33.45 2.30 21.49
CA ASP A 140 -32.60 2.81 20.43
C ASP A 140 -31.15 2.74 20.92
N PRO A 141 -30.21 2.18 20.13
CA PRO A 141 -28.81 2.23 20.50
C PRO A 141 -28.52 3.68 20.90
N PRO A 142 -27.88 3.93 22.06
CA PRO A 142 -27.51 5.30 22.41
C PRO A 142 -26.81 5.87 21.19
N ALA A 143 -27.22 7.07 20.77
CA ALA A 143 -26.60 7.76 19.64
C ALA A 143 -25.09 7.61 19.83
N VAL A 144 -24.48 6.79 18.97
CA VAL A 144 -23.05 6.55 19.03
C VAL A 144 -22.50 7.92 18.71
N ASP A 145 -22.04 8.61 19.76
CA ASP A 145 -21.35 9.88 19.62
C ASP A 145 -20.28 9.62 18.55
N ASP A 146 -20.23 10.49 17.55
CA ASP A 146 -19.18 10.41 16.54
C ASP A 146 -17.88 10.69 17.29
N PHE A 147 -17.28 9.63 17.84
CA PHE A 147 -16.06 9.65 18.65
C PHE A 147 -14.87 10.28 17.91
N TYR A 148 -15.07 10.65 16.65
CA TYR A 148 -14.06 11.06 15.70
C TYR A 148 -14.35 12.39 15.00
N TYR A 149 -15.56 12.94 15.15
CA TYR A 149 -15.82 14.38 15.12
C TYR A 149 -16.50 14.75 16.43
N PRO A 150 -15.72 14.87 17.53
CA PRO A 150 -16.21 15.58 18.69
C PRO A 150 -16.83 16.90 18.19
N LYS A 151 -17.97 17.33 18.72
CA LYS A 151 -18.59 18.62 18.32
C LYS A 151 -17.61 19.80 18.51
N GLU A 152 -16.56 19.56 19.28
CA GLU A 152 -15.41 20.39 19.56
C GLU A 152 -14.47 20.56 18.35
N GLU A 153 -14.41 19.65 17.38
CA GLU A 153 -13.38 19.63 16.33
C GLU A 153 -13.41 20.85 15.37
N PRO A 154 -14.59 21.36 14.92
CA PRO A 154 -14.65 22.63 14.19
C PRO A 154 -14.18 23.82 15.03
N GLU A 155 -14.46 23.80 16.33
CA GLU A 155 -13.96 24.80 17.28
C GLU A 155 -12.45 24.67 17.50
N GLU A 156 -11.90 23.47 17.60
CA GLU A 156 -10.47 23.21 17.74
C GLU A 156 -9.70 23.55 16.46
N ARG A 157 -10.23 23.22 15.29
CA ARG A 157 -9.67 23.62 13.98
C ARG A 157 -9.71 25.14 13.78
N SER A 158 -10.77 25.82 14.20
CA SER A 158 -10.82 27.28 14.15
C SER A 158 -9.91 27.96 15.18
N LYS A 159 -9.48 27.23 16.22
CA LYS A 159 -8.45 27.63 17.19
C LYS A 159 -7.02 27.30 16.73
N LEU A 160 -6.82 26.45 15.71
CA LEU A 160 -5.48 26.15 15.15
C LEU A 160 -4.94 27.36 14.39
N VAL A 161 -3.97 28.04 14.98
CA VAL A 161 -3.28 29.17 14.34
C VAL A 161 -1.94 28.69 13.78
N ILE A 162 -1.80 28.76 12.45
CA ILE A 162 -0.57 28.32 11.77
C ILE A 162 0.54 29.37 12.00
N PRO A 163 1.67 29.02 12.63
CA PRO A 163 2.78 29.94 12.82
C PRO A 163 3.58 30.15 11.54
N THR A 164 3.96 31.40 11.29
CA THR A 164 4.92 31.83 10.26
C THR A 164 6.34 31.82 10.83
N VAL A 165 7.29 31.24 10.10
CA VAL A 165 8.71 31.28 10.47
C VAL A 165 9.28 32.66 10.16
N VAL A 166 9.73 33.38 11.18
CA VAL A 166 10.34 34.71 11.05
C VAL A 166 11.86 34.62 10.91
N SER A 167 12.49 33.74 11.68
CA SER A 167 13.92 33.43 11.55
C SER A 167 14.24 32.06 12.08
N ALA A 168 15.42 31.51 11.78
CA ALA A 168 15.90 30.31 12.44
C ALA A 168 17.43 30.29 12.52
N SER A 169 17.95 29.44 13.39
CA SER A 169 19.37 29.33 13.72
C SER A 169 19.76 27.86 13.86
N THR A 170 20.64 27.40 12.99
CA THR A 170 21.25 26.07 13.11
C THR A 170 22.09 25.95 14.36
N LYS A 171 22.83 26.99 14.73
CA LYS A 171 23.68 27.00 15.93
C LYS A 171 22.85 26.84 17.20
N ALA A 172 21.69 27.48 17.24
CA ALA A 172 20.79 27.41 18.38
C ALA A 172 19.80 26.24 18.32
N GLN A 173 19.76 25.50 17.20
CA GLN A 173 18.71 24.53 16.88
C GLN A 173 17.33 25.10 17.22
N ALA A 174 17.02 26.28 16.69
CA ALA A 174 15.83 27.03 17.06
C ALA A 174 15.28 27.88 15.90
N ALA A 175 13.98 28.19 15.96
CA ALA A 175 13.25 29.05 15.02
C ALA A 175 12.40 30.07 15.77
N ASN A 176 12.39 31.32 15.30
CA ASN A 176 11.42 32.32 15.71
C ASN A 176 10.14 32.12 14.90
N LEU A 177 9.06 31.79 15.57
CA LEU A 177 7.74 31.53 15.00
C LEU A 177 6.76 32.63 15.41
N SER A 178 5.95 33.14 14.48
CA SER A 178 4.97 34.20 14.72
C SER A 178 3.59 33.77 14.27
N VAL A 179 2.57 33.99 15.07
CA VAL A 179 1.17 33.87 14.64
C VAL A 179 0.58 35.27 14.43
N PRO A 180 -0.45 35.44 13.58
CA PRO A 180 -1.08 36.75 13.39
C PRO A 180 -1.48 37.40 14.73
N GLY A 181 -1.04 38.63 14.96
CA GLY A 181 -1.34 39.38 16.18
C GLY A 181 -0.47 39.07 17.40
N GLN A 182 0.52 38.18 17.30
CA GLN A 182 1.50 37.93 18.37
C GLN A 182 2.92 38.27 17.92
N SER A 183 3.78 38.61 18.89
CA SER A 183 5.21 38.80 18.61
C SER A 183 5.89 37.45 18.30
N PRO A 184 6.90 37.42 17.43
CA PRO A 184 7.64 36.21 17.14
C PRO A 184 8.27 35.61 18.41
N THR A 185 8.13 34.30 18.60
CA THR A 185 8.65 33.55 19.75
C THR A 185 9.71 32.56 19.31
N THR A 186 10.86 32.50 20.00
CA THR A 186 11.92 31.52 19.74
C THR A 186 11.54 30.15 20.28
N ILE A 187 11.52 29.15 19.42
CA ILE A 187 11.18 27.75 19.69
C ILE A 187 12.38 26.90 19.33
N LYS A 188 12.80 26.03 20.24
CA LYS A 188 13.90 25.09 19.99
C LYS A 188 13.40 23.84 19.28
N VAL A 189 14.30 23.08 18.66
CA VAL A 189 13.99 21.74 18.15
C VAL A 189 13.38 20.92 19.29
N GLU A 190 12.37 20.12 18.96
CA GLU A 190 11.50 19.33 19.84
C GLU A 190 10.52 20.14 20.72
N HIS A 191 10.59 21.46 20.74
CA HIS A 191 9.62 22.28 21.48
C HIS A 191 8.38 22.60 20.65
N MET A 192 7.24 22.74 21.34
CA MET A 192 5.95 23.08 20.73
C MET A 192 5.63 24.59 20.79
N TYR A 193 4.90 25.08 19.80
CA TYR A 193 4.34 26.43 19.70
C TYR A 193 3.00 26.41 19.00
N HIS A 194 1.92 26.79 19.71
CA HIS A 194 0.54 26.74 19.20
C HIS A 194 0.16 25.39 18.58
N GLY A 195 0.61 24.28 19.18
CA GLY A 195 0.37 22.91 18.69
C GLY A 195 1.33 22.43 17.61
N TRP A 196 2.31 23.24 17.20
CA TRP A 196 3.33 22.88 16.20
C TRP A 196 4.67 22.59 16.84
N GLN A 197 5.28 21.44 16.55
CA GLN A 197 6.62 21.08 17.03
C GLN A 197 7.70 21.40 16.00
N LEU A 198 8.79 22.04 16.42
CA LEU A 198 9.95 22.27 15.55
C LEU A 198 10.79 20.98 15.49
N LEU A 199 10.73 20.23 14.39
CA LEU A 199 11.45 18.94 14.32
C LEU A 199 12.95 19.07 14.05
N SER A 200 13.38 20.11 13.33
CA SER A 200 14.80 20.31 13.00
C SER A 200 15.11 21.66 12.36
N VAL A 201 16.38 22.08 12.48
CA VAL A 201 16.94 23.25 11.78
C VAL A 201 18.32 22.90 11.20
N PHE A 202 18.44 22.84 9.87
CA PHE A 202 19.70 22.48 9.21
C PHE A 202 20.17 23.55 8.22
N ALA A 203 21.48 23.62 7.98
CA ALA A 203 22.09 24.47 6.97
C ALA A 203 22.79 23.59 5.93
N ARG A 204 22.54 23.84 4.65
CA ARG A 204 23.35 23.27 3.56
C ARG A 204 24.34 24.32 3.08
N ARG A 205 25.64 24.04 3.18
CA ARG A 205 26.67 24.80 2.45
C ARG A 205 26.60 24.40 0.97
N ARG A 206 26.38 25.35 0.06
CA ARG A 206 26.80 25.18 -1.34
C ARG A 206 28.27 25.55 -1.45
N CYS A 207 29.08 24.66 -2.01
CA CYS A 207 30.45 25.01 -2.41
C CYS A 207 30.38 26.05 -3.53
N GLY A 208 30.96 27.23 -3.32
CA GLY A 208 31.27 28.19 -4.40
C GLY A 208 30.85 29.65 -4.19
N ALA A 209 29.89 29.95 -3.32
CA ALA A 209 29.55 31.32 -2.95
C ALA A 209 28.98 31.28 -1.54
N GLY A 210 29.50 32.11 -0.62
CA GLY A 210 29.26 32.08 0.83
C GLY A 210 27.81 32.31 1.31
N VAL A 211 26.82 31.68 0.69
CA VAL A 211 25.42 31.70 1.07
C VAL A 211 25.14 30.47 1.92
N GLN A 212 24.83 30.68 3.21
CA GLN A 212 24.25 29.65 4.05
C GLN A 212 22.75 29.58 3.78
N VAL A 213 22.27 28.44 3.26
CA VAL A 213 20.83 28.19 3.08
C VAL A 213 20.34 27.44 4.31
N LEU A 214 19.42 28.06 5.03
CA LEU A 214 18.71 27.48 6.16
C LEU A 214 17.44 26.80 5.64
N THR A 215 17.25 25.52 5.97
CA THR A 215 16.06 24.76 5.56
C THR A 215 15.25 24.40 6.82
N LEU A 216 13.97 24.80 6.83
CA LEU A 216 12.99 24.38 7.83
C LEU A 216 12.03 23.38 7.16
N GLY A 217 11.83 22.22 7.75
CA GLY A 217 10.92 21.21 7.24
C GLY A 217 9.48 21.45 7.69
N ILE A 218 8.71 22.24 6.95
CA ILE A 218 7.24 22.21 7.01
C ILE A 218 6.77 21.96 5.58
N ALA A 219 6.39 20.71 5.28
CA ALA A 219 6.00 20.31 3.94
C ALA A 219 4.48 20.47 3.75
N ARG A 220 4.07 21.40 2.87
CA ARG A 220 2.81 21.28 2.15
C ARG A 220 3.13 20.76 0.77
N HIS A 221 2.92 19.47 0.53
CA HIS A 221 2.80 19.01 -0.83
C HIS A 221 1.47 19.56 -1.36
N GLU A 222 1.49 20.54 -2.26
CA GLU A 222 0.34 20.77 -3.14
C GLU A 222 0.31 19.63 -4.15
N VAL A 223 -0.12 18.48 -3.65
CA VAL A 223 -0.54 17.35 -4.44
C VAL A 223 -1.84 17.79 -5.11
N HIS A 224 -1.76 18.20 -6.38
CA HIS A 224 -2.97 18.46 -7.17
C HIS A 224 -3.63 17.13 -7.53
N MET A 225 -4.32 16.55 -6.55
CA MET A 225 -5.21 15.42 -6.78
C MET A 225 -6.46 15.88 -7.55
N PRO A 226 -7.14 14.94 -8.23
CA PRO A 226 -8.54 15.06 -8.60
C PRO A 226 -9.33 15.77 -7.49
N ARG A 227 -10.10 16.80 -7.86
CA ARG A 227 -10.93 17.50 -6.87
C ARG A 227 -12.04 16.56 -6.45
N LEU A 228 -11.88 15.98 -5.27
CA LEU A 228 -12.84 15.10 -4.64
C LEU A 228 -13.87 15.94 -3.88
N ARG A 229 -15.15 15.67 -4.13
CA ARG A 229 -16.28 16.23 -3.40
C ARG A 229 -17.03 15.08 -2.77
N LEU A 230 -16.91 14.94 -1.46
CA LEU A 230 -17.72 14.02 -0.66
C LEU A 230 -18.67 14.84 0.22
N PRO A 231 -19.79 14.24 0.65
CA PRO A 231 -20.63 14.82 1.69
C PRO A 231 -19.85 15.14 2.96
N LEU A 232 -20.33 16.10 3.75
CA LEU A 232 -19.64 16.56 4.96
C LEU A 232 -19.43 15.42 5.96
N GLU A 233 -20.40 14.52 6.08
CA GLU A 233 -20.33 13.34 6.94
C GLU A 233 -19.21 12.35 6.55
N ASP A 234 -18.73 12.41 5.30
CA ASP A 234 -17.63 11.58 4.80
C ASP A 234 -16.35 12.40 4.56
N ARG A 235 -16.25 13.57 5.20
CA ARG A 235 -15.04 14.40 5.20
C ARG A 235 -13.81 13.62 5.69
N ARG A 236 -13.99 12.74 6.68
CA ARG A 236 -12.90 11.88 7.17
C ARG A 236 -12.35 10.98 6.06
N GLN A 237 -13.20 10.42 5.20
CA GLN A 237 -12.73 9.60 4.08
C GLN A 237 -11.83 10.42 3.15
N HIS A 238 -12.26 11.65 2.80
CA HIS A 238 -11.46 12.58 2.03
C HIS A 238 -10.10 12.85 2.70
N ASP A 239 -10.11 13.19 3.99
CA ASP A 239 -8.88 13.51 4.73
C ASP A 239 -7.95 12.29 4.88
N MET A 240 -8.51 11.08 5.02
CA MET A 240 -7.74 9.83 5.05
C MET A 240 -7.09 9.51 3.70
N ILE A 241 -7.78 9.67 2.57
CA ILE A 241 -7.18 9.49 1.24
C ILE A 241 -5.95 10.40 1.09
N MET A 242 -6.10 11.68 1.45
CA MET A 242 -5.03 12.65 1.38
C MET A 242 -3.87 12.30 2.32
N GLY A 243 -4.17 12.06 3.59
CA GLY A 243 -3.17 11.82 4.62
C GLY A 243 -2.42 10.50 4.41
N THR A 244 -3.10 9.44 3.99
CA THR A 244 -2.46 8.15 3.71
C THR A 244 -1.45 8.25 2.56
N ILE A 245 -1.81 8.91 1.44
CA ILE A 245 -0.88 9.13 0.32
C ILE A 245 0.32 9.95 0.79
N LEU A 246 0.09 11.02 1.56
CA LEU A 246 1.17 11.84 2.10
C LEU A 246 2.08 11.03 3.04
N SER A 247 1.52 10.27 3.97
CA SER A 247 2.30 9.39 4.85
C SER A 247 3.10 8.35 4.07
N GLY A 248 2.52 7.73 3.04
CA GLY A 248 3.26 6.81 2.17
C GLY A 248 4.47 7.48 1.49
N LEU A 249 4.31 8.74 1.07
CA LEU A 249 5.40 9.53 0.47
C LEU A 249 6.49 9.91 1.48
N THR A 250 6.18 10.06 2.78
CA THR A 250 7.17 10.45 3.80
C THR A 250 8.04 9.29 4.26
N VAL A 251 7.58 8.04 4.09
CA VAL A 251 8.36 6.86 4.47
C VAL A 251 9.52 6.58 3.51
N TYR A 252 9.36 6.98 2.25
CA TYR A 252 10.40 6.85 1.23
C TYR A 252 11.62 7.72 1.55
N GLN A 253 12.80 7.19 1.25
CA GLN A 253 14.06 7.93 1.35
C GLN A 253 14.45 8.46 -0.03
N GLY A 254 13.97 9.67 -0.33
CA GLY A 254 14.00 10.19 -1.69
C GLY A 254 13.10 9.35 -2.60
N LEU A 255 13.69 8.65 -3.56
CA LEU A 255 12.98 7.69 -4.42
C LEU A 255 13.12 6.24 -3.95
N ASN A 256 13.98 5.98 -2.95
CA ASN A 256 14.15 4.65 -2.43
C ASN A 256 12.91 4.24 -1.61
N PRO A 257 12.15 3.23 -2.04
CA PRO A 257 11.05 2.69 -1.26
C PRO A 257 11.52 2.18 0.10
N ASN A 258 10.68 2.39 1.10
CA ASN A 258 10.83 1.86 2.43
C ASN A 258 9.46 1.35 2.87
N TYR A 259 9.47 0.17 3.48
CA TYR A 259 8.25 -0.59 3.73
C TYR A 259 7.33 0.07 4.75
N GLY A 260 7.93 0.72 5.75
CA GLY A 260 7.21 1.29 6.87
C GLY A 260 7.99 2.26 7.74
N THR A 261 7.37 2.74 8.82
CA THR A 261 8.05 3.52 9.87
C THR A 261 8.25 2.67 11.11
N GLY A 262 9.49 2.55 11.58
CA GLY A 262 9.82 1.84 12.81
C GLY A 262 11.33 1.70 12.96
N ILE A 263 11.84 1.63 14.19
CA ILE A 263 13.29 1.57 14.44
C ILE A 263 13.92 0.24 14.00
N ASN A 264 13.13 -0.84 14.10
CA ASN A 264 13.51 -2.21 13.72
C ASN A 264 12.59 -2.80 12.62
N TYR A 265 11.51 -2.10 12.28
CA TYR A 265 10.47 -2.61 11.38
C TYR A 265 10.84 -2.32 9.94
N TRP A 266 11.45 -3.34 9.32
CA TRP A 266 11.74 -3.44 7.88
C TRP A 266 12.32 -2.18 7.25
N SER A 267 13.00 -1.36 8.08
CA SER A 267 13.79 -0.26 7.61
C SER A 267 14.96 -0.92 6.88
N PRO A 268 15.13 -0.71 5.57
CA PRO A 268 16.32 -1.18 4.91
C PRO A 268 17.49 -0.66 5.74
N ILE A 269 18.38 -1.55 6.19
CA ILE A 269 19.66 -1.10 6.73
C ILE A 269 20.20 -0.16 5.67
N LEU A 270 20.23 1.14 6.02
CA LEU A 270 20.43 2.26 5.10
C LEU A 270 21.66 2.08 4.19
N ALA A 271 22.61 1.26 4.63
CA ALA A 271 23.82 0.91 3.92
C ALA A 271 23.62 0.01 2.69
N ASN A 272 22.53 -0.77 2.60
CA ASN A 272 22.37 -1.82 1.57
C ASN A 272 21.28 -1.53 0.52
N GLY A 273 20.36 -0.60 0.78
CA GLY A 273 19.37 -0.16 -0.21
C GLY A 273 18.23 -1.14 -0.52
N SER A 274 17.84 -2.03 0.40
CA SER A 274 16.79 -3.03 0.16
C SER A 274 15.36 -2.45 0.00
N SER A 275 14.48 -3.19 -0.68
CA SER A 275 13.09 -2.78 -0.92
C SER A 275 12.17 -3.94 -1.28
N LEU A 276 11.00 -4.06 -0.62
CA LEU A 276 9.94 -4.97 -1.06
C LEU A 276 9.14 -4.43 -2.28
N PRO A 277 8.81 -5.26 -3.28
CA PRO A 277 7.95 -4.92 -4.42
C PRO A 277 6.59 -4.41 -3.99
N LEU A 278 6.05 -4.92 -2.89
CA LEU A 278 4.72 -4.59 -2.38
C LEU A 278 4.58 -3.12 -2.03
N THR A 279 5.58 -2.52 -1.39
CA THR A 279 5.62 -1.08 -1.10
C THR A 279 5.53 -0.27 -2.38
N THR A 280 6.33 -0.67 -3.37
CA THR A 280 6.41 -0.01 -4.67
C THR A 280 5.10 -0.14 -5.42
N THR A 281 4.49 -1.33 -5.45
CA THR A 281 3.21 -1.53 -6.13
C THR A 281 2.08 -0.79 -5.41
N ALA A 282 1.99 -0.85 -4.08
CA ALA A 282 0.91 -0.22 -3.32
C ALA A 282 0.90 1.31 -3.46
N LEU A 283 2.01 2.00 -3.12
CA LEU A 283 2.05 3.46 -3.17
C LEU A 283 1.91 3.97 -4.61
N ASN A 284 2.67 3.41 -5.56
CA ASN A 284 2.68 3.95 -6.92
C ASN A 284 1.37 3.65 -7.65
N SER A 285 0.67 2.54 -7.34
CA SER A 285 -0.69 2.33 -7.85
C SER A 285 -1.65 3.39 -7.31
N ALA A 286 -1.56 3.73 -6.01
CA ALA A 286 -2.37 4.80 -5.43
C ALA A 286 -2.05 6.16 -6.09
N LEU A 287 -0.79 6.48 -6.30
CA LEU A 287 -0.39 7.71 -7.01
C LEU A 287 -1.00 7.77 -8.42
N LEU A 288 -0.95 6.67 -9.19
CA LEU A 288 -1.53 6.61 -10.53
C LEU A 288 -3.06 6.76 -10.52
N GLU A 289 -3.73 6.05 -9.62
CA GLU A 289 -5.19 6.10 -9.41
C GLU A 289 -5.66 7.52 -9.02
N TRP A 290 -4.80 8.32 -8.37
CA TRP A 290 -5.07 9.72 -8.02
C TRP A 290 -4.39 10.74 -8.93
N GLY A 291 -3.90 10.33 -10.11
CA GLY A 291 -3.44 11.25 -11.16
C GLY A 291 -2.08 11.89 -10.89
N LEU A 292 -1.34 11.38 -9.91
CA LEU A 292 -0.01 11.83 -9.49
C LEU A 292 1.08 11.13 -10.29
N VAL A 293 0.90 11.18 -11.62
CA VAL A 293 1.62 10.37 -12.59
C VAL A 293 3.12 10.63 -12.56
N ASP A 294 3.56 11.88 -12.40
CA ASP A 294 4.98 12.19 -12.35
C ASP A 294 5.66 11.63 -11.08
N LEU A 295 4.98 11.69 -9.94
CA LEU A 295 5.50 11.11 -8.69
C LEU A 295 5.63 9.60 -8.77
N ALA A 296 4.66 8.92 -9.41
CA ALA A 296 4.73 7.49 -9.67
C ALA A 296 5.84 7.18 -10.68
N ALA A 297 5.94 7.93 -11.77
CA ALA A 297 6.91 7.70 -12.84
C ALA A 297 8.37 7.80 -12.38
N ASP A 298 8.69 8.76 -11.52
CA ASP A 298 10.05 8.91 -10.99
C ASP A 298 10.42 7.71 -10.09
N ARG A 299 9.48 7.24 -9.26
CA ARG A 299 9.68 6.10 -8.35
C ARG A 299 9.74 4.77 -9.09
N VAL A 300 8.85 4.55 -10.05
CA VAL A 300 8.84 3.34 -10.88
C VAL A 300 10.10 3.27 -11.72
N LYS A 301 10.54 4.39 -12.31
CA LYS A 301 11.82 4.45 -13.00
C LYS A 301 12.98 4.11 -12.07
N TYR A 302 13.03 4.74 -10.89
CA TYR A 302 14.06 4.43 -9.88
C TYR A 302 14.07 2.94 -9.54
N TYR A 303 12.90 2.33 -9.33
CA TYR A 303 12.81 0.91 -9.01
C TYR A 303 13.40 0.04 -10.13
N PHE A 304 13.03 0.31 -11.39
CA PHE A 304 13.53 -0.44 -12.54
C PHE A 304 15.03 -0.22 -12.79
N ASP A 305 15.56 0.96 -12.49
CA ASP A 305 16.99 1.26 -12.66
C ASP A 305 17.87 0.58 -11.60
N ASN A 306 17.35 0.39 -10.38
CA ASN A 306 18.15 -0.06 -9.23
C ASN A 306 17.88 -1.51 -8.84
N PHE A 307 16.65 -2.00 -9.00
CA PHE A 307 16.24 -3.33 -8.52
C PHE A 307 15.98 -4.34 -9.64
N VAL A 308 15.73 -3.91 -10.88
CA VAL A 308 15.57 -4.85 -12.01
C VAL A 308 16.92 -4.98 -12.73
N ARG A 309 17.53 -6.17 -12.68
CA ARG A 309 18.82 -6.46 -13.33
C ARG A 309 18.69 -6.54 -14.86
N ASP A 310 19.83 -6.56 -15.56
CA ASP A 310 19.87 -6.49 -17.04
C ASP A 310 19.20 -7.72 -17.68
N ASN A 311 19.19 -8.84 -16.96
CA ASN A 311 18.52 -10.08 -17.34
C ASN A 311 17.04 -10.13 -16.87
N GLY A 312 16.51 -9.05 -16.31
CA GLY A 312 15.13 -8.96 -15.86
C GLY A 312 14.85 -9.52 -14.46
N THR A 313 15.81 -10.19 -13.82
CA THR A 313 15.61 -10.67 -12.45
C THR A 313 15.65 -9.53 -11.45
N ILE A 314 14.88 -9.65 -10.39
CA ILE A 314 14.79 -8.60 -9.37
C ILE A 314 15.83 -8.85 -8.28
N ASN A 315 16.56 -7.80 -7.90
CA ASN A 315 17.44 -7.75 -6.73
C ASN A 315 16.80 -6.87 -5.67
N MET A 316 16.85 -7.26 -4.40
CA MET A 316 16.52 -6.32 -3.30
C MET A 316 17.66 -6.23 -2.27
N ASP A 317 18.90 -6.55 -2.68
CA ASP A 317 20.17 -6.35 -1.94
C ASP A 317 20.07 -6.32 -0.40
N GLY A 318 20.40 -7.46 0.24
CA GLY A 318 20.49 -7.52 1.70
C GLY A 318 19.17 -7.73 2.43
N TRP A 319 18.11 -8.14 1.73
CA TRP A 319 16.93 -8.73 2.38
C TRP A 319 17.33 -9.98 3.18
N LYS A 320 16.68 -10.25 4.32
CA LYS A 320 17.11 -11.32 5.25
C LYS A 320 16.78 -12.73 4.75
N ASP A 321 15.65 -12.86 4.04
CA ASP A 321 15.12 -14.13 3.53
C ASP A 321 15.18 -14.20 2.00
N TYR A 322 15.36 -15.39 1.44
CA TYR A 322 15.59 -15.55 0.01
C TYR A 322 14.80 -16.74 -0.54
N CYS A 323 13.95 -16.47 -1.54
CA CYS A 323 13.33 -17.48 -2.37
C CYS A 323 14.27 -17.83 -3.53
N PHE A 324 14.27 -19.10 -3.93
CA PHE A 324 14.97 -19.53 -5.14
C PHE A 324 14.01 -19.59 -6.32
N PHE A 325 14.32 -18.83 -7.37
CA PHE A 325 13.61 -18.89 -8.63
C PHE A 325 14.60 -18.78 -9.79
N ASN A 326 14.59 -19.77 -10.69
CA ASN A 326 15.46 -19.82 -11.86
C ASN A 326 16.96 -19.62 -11.54
N ASN A 327 17.46 -20.30 -10.50
CA ASN A 327 18.83 -20.15 -9.97
C ASN A 327 19.20 -18.73 -9.54
N THR A 328 18.21 -17.87 -9.36
CA THR A 328 18.37 -16.53 -8.81
C THR A 328 17.66 -16.42 -7.48
N ILE A 329 18.25 -15.60 -6.62
CA ILE A 329 17.70 -15.23 -5.33
C ILE A 329 16.67 -14.13 -5.59
N PHE A 330 15.43 -14.39 -5.20
CA PHE A 330 14.33 -13.44 -5.24
C PHE A 330 13.75 -13.27 -3.82
N PRO A 331 13.64 -12.05 -3.28
CA PRO A 331 13.28 -11.90 -1.85
C PRO A 331 11.78 -11.91 -1.50
N ASP A 332 10.87 -12.23 -2.44
CA ASP A 332 9.42 -12.34 -2.18
C ASP A 332 8.76 -13.42 -3.05
N GLY A 333 7.44 -13.39 -3.18
CA GLY A 333 6.64 -14.26 -4.03
C GLY A 333 6.79 -13.94 -5.50
N ILE A 334 7.02 -14.96 -6.32
CA ILE A 334 7.34 -14.76 -7.73
C ILE A 334 6.20 -14.01 -8.47
N ALA A 335 4.97 -14.03 -7.92
CA ALA A 335 3.81 -13.21 -8.33
C ALA A 335 4.11 -11.72 -8.51
N ASP A 336 5.16 -11.18 -7.89
CA ASP A 336 5.51 -9.77 -8.00
C ASP A 336 6.18 -9.37 -9.31
N TYR A 337 6.78 -10.31 -10.04
CA TYR A 337 7.34 -10.06 -11.38
C TYR A 337 6.29 -9.43 -12.33
N PRO A 338 5.17 -10.12 -12.62
CA PRO A 338 4.12 -9.53 -13.45
C PRO A 338 3.46 -8.30 -12.83
N ARG A 339 3.34 -8.19 -11.50
CA ARG A 339 2.74 -7.01 -10.84
C ARG A 339 3.57 -5.74 -11.08
N LEU A 340 4.89 -5.84 -10.96
CA LEU A 340 5.80 -4.73 -11.27
C LEU A 340 5.76 -4.36 -12.75
N LEU A 341 5.62 -5.35 -13.64
CA LEU A 341 5.45 -5.11 -15.08
C LEU A 341 4.16 -4.33 -15.37
N LEU A 342 3.06 -4.71 -14.73
CA LEU A 342 1.78 -4.01 -14.87
C LEU A 342 1.86 -2.58 -14.33
N LEU A 343 2.49 -2.38 -13.17
CA LEU A 343 2.75 -1.04 -12.64
C LEU A 343 3.55 -0.18 -13.64
N TRP A 344 4.56 -0.75 -14.29
CA TRP A 344 5.32 -0.06 -15.33
C TRP A 344 4.45 0.27 -16.56
N ILE A 345 3.61 -0.66 -17.02
CA ILE A 345 2.66 -0.44 -18.14
C ILE A 345 1.70 0.69 -17.82
N ASP A 346 1.11 0.68 -16.62
CA ASP A 346 0.15 1.68 -16.17
C ASP A 346 0.81 3.05 -16.04
N THR A 347 2.01 3.10 -15.47
CA THR A 347 2.84 4.31 -15.39
C THR A 347 3.18 4.87 -16.77
N SER A 348 3.65 4.01 -17.68
CA SER A 348 4.04 4.37 -19.04
C SER A 348 2.84 4.92 -19.83
N THR A 349 1.69 4.26 -19.70
CA THR A 349 0.44 4.65 -20.33
C THR A 349 -0.07 5.99 -19.78
N ALA A 350 -0.10 6.15 -18.46
CA ALA A 350 -0.56 7.36 -17.80
C ALA A 350 0.35 8.56 -18.09
N LYS A 351 1.67 8.35 -18.10
CA LYS A 351 2.65 9.41 -18.39
C LYS A 351 2.58 9.84 -19.86
N GLY A 352 2.37 8.90 -20.77
CA GLY A 352 2.26 9.18 -22.21
C GLY A 352 3.51 9.84 -22.80
N ASP A 353 4.66 9.72 -22.13
CA ASP A 353 5.94 10.33 -22.52
C ASP A 353 6.82 9.27 -23.22
N PRO A 354 7.01 9.36 -24.54
CA PRO A 354 7.84 8.40 -25.27
C PRO A 354 9.30 8.37 -24.80
N ALA A 355 9.85 9.48 -24.29
CA ALA A 355 11.24 9.51 -23.82
C ALA A 355 11.40 8.68 -22.55
N TRP A 356 10.48 8.85 -21.59
CA TRP A 356 10.45 8.02 -20.38
C TRP A 356 10.23 6.54 -20.71
N THR A 357 9.29 6.24 -21.62
CA THR A 357 9.02 4.86 -22.05
C THR A 357 10.26 4.26 -22.70
N ASN A 358 10.90 4.95 -23.65
CA ASN A 358 12.09 4.44 -24.32
C ASN A 358 13.26 4.21 -23.35
N ALA A 359 13.42 5.07 -22.35
CA ALA A 359 14.49 4.95 -21.35
C ALA A 359 14.30 3.74 -20.42
N THR A 360 13.06 3.33 -20.15
CA THR A 360 12.72 2.27 -19.19
C THR A 360 12.34 0.93 -19.85
N LEU A 361 11.97 0.96 -21.13
CA LEU A 361 11.55 -0.21 -21.92
C LEU A 361 12.55 -1.37 -21.91
N PRO A 362 13.89 -1.16 -21.99
CA PRO A 362 14.83 -2.29 -21.98
C PRO A 362 14.71 -3.18 -20.74
N ARG A 363 14.53 -2.58 -19.56
CA ARG A 363 14.33 -3.30 -18.29
C ARG A 363 12.99 -4.05 -18.28
N ALA A 364 11.94 -3.42 -18.78
CA ALA A 364 10.62 -4.04 -18.91
C ALA A 364 10.63 -5.22 -19.90
N ILE A 365 11.36 -5.12 -21.01
CA ILE A 365 11.57 -6.24 -21.96
C ILE A 365 12.33 -7.37 -21.28
N ALA A 366 13.42 -7.08 -20.57
CA ALA A 366 14.20 -8.09 -19.88
C ALA A 366 13.35 -8.85 -18.84
N LEU A 367 12.57 -8.12 -18.04
CA LEU A 367 11.64 -8.71 -17.07
C LEU A 367 10.54 -9.54 -17.77
N SER A 368 10.06 -9.10 -18.94
CA SER A 368 9.09 -9.87 -19.75
C SER A 368 9.65 -11.19 -20.26
N ASN A 369 10.95 -11.24 -20.60
CA ASN A 369 11.60 -12.48 -20.99
C ASN A 369 11.63 -13.48 -19.81
N VAL A 370 11.79 -13.01 -18.56
CA VAL A 370 11.69 -13.89 -17.39
C VAL A 370 10.32 -14.56 -17.29
N LEU A 371 9.23 -13.81 -17.51
CA LEU A 371 7.88 -14.38 -17.54
C LEU A 371 7.74 -15.43 -18.64
N LEU A 372 8.19 -15.10 -19.86
CA LEU A 372 8.09 -15.98 -21.02
C LEU A 372 8.91 -17.27 -20.83
N ASP A 373 10.17 -17.16 -20.39
CA ASP A 373 11.05 -18.30 -20.15
C ASP A 373 10.48 -19.24 -19.09
N ALA A 374 9.93 -18.67 -18.00
CA ALA A 374 9.27 -19.45 -16.95
C ALA A 374 8.06 -20.23 -17.50
N SER A 375 7.23 -19.59 -18.33
CA SER A 375 6.08 -20.23 -18.97
C SER A 375 6.50 -21.30 -19.99
N ILE A 376 7.52 -21.05 -20.81
CA ILE A 376 8.08 -22.04 -21.75
C ILE A 376 8.60 -23.25 -20.98
N ASN A 377 9.35 -23.03 -19.89
CA ASN A 377 9.89 -24.10 -19.08
C ASN A 377 8.78 -24.90 -18.38
N ALA A 378 7.74 -24.24 -17.88
CA ALA A 378 6.56 -24.89 -17.32
C ALA A 378 5.85 -25.81 -18.32
N THR A 379 5.66 -25.35 -19.57
CA THR A 379 5.09 -26.16 -20.65
C THR A 379 5.98 -27.37 -21.00
N LYS A 380 7.30 -27.20 -21.00
CA LYS A 380 8.25 -28.29 -21.32
C LYS A 380 8.40 -29.32 -20.20
N ALA A 381 8.38 -28.88 -18.95
CA ALA A 381 8.67 -29.72 -17.79
C ALA A 381 7.52 -30.68 -17.44
N ILE A 382 6.27 -30.29 -17.74
CA ILE A 382 5.08 -31.03 -17.32
C ILE A 382 4.35 -31.61 -18.53
N PRO A 383 4.02 -32.92 -18.57
CA PRO A 383 3.29 -33.52 -19.69
C PRO A 383 1.93 -32.87 -19.94
N ALA A 384 1.53 -32.76 -21.21
CA ALA A 384 0.28 -32.11 -21.62
C ALA A 384 -0.99 -32.72 -21.01
N ALA A 385 -0.96 -33.98 -20.58
CA ALA A 385 -2.08 -34.65 -19.91
C ALA A 385 -2.23 -34.29 -18.42
N SER A 386 -1.22 -33.67 -17.81
CA SER A 386 -1.28 -33.25 -16.41
C SER A 386 -2.12 -31.98 -16.26
N HIS A 387 -2.91 -31.88 -15.19
CA HIS A 387 -3.63 -30.66 -14.83
C HIS A 387 -2.68 -29.50 -14.46
N LEU A 388 -1.41 -29.79 -14.19
CA LEU A 388 -0.35 -28.81 -13.91
C LEU A 388 0.37 -28.30 -15.18
N HIS A 389 -0.01 -28.79 -16.37
CA HIS A 389 0.68 -28.44 -17.60
C HIS A 389 0.62 -26.94 -17.89
N GLY A 390 1.80 -26.33 -18.08
CA GLY A 390 1.93 -24.89 -18.35
C GLY A 390 1.89 -24.00 -17.11
N LEU A 391 1.63 -24.55 -15.91
CA LEU A 391 1.66 -23.78 -14.66
C LEU A 391 3.09 -23.56 -14.17
N VAL A 392 3.36 -22.35 -13.69
CA VAL A 392 4.69 -21.94 -13.21
C VAL A 392 4.87 -22.40 -11.77
N PHE A 393 5.99 -23.10 -11.52
CA PHE A 393 6.38 -23.54 -10.19
C PHE A 393 7.19 -22.46 -9.48
N GLY A 394 6.83 -22.15 -8.22
CA GLY A 394 7.62 -21.26 -7.38
C GLY A 394 6.90 -20.84 -6.10
N PRO A 395 7.57 -20.03 -5.27
CA PRO A 395 7.01 -19.57 -4.01
C PRO A 395 6.01 -18.42 -4.23
N PRO A 396 4.87 -18.43 -3.52
CA PRO A 396 3.84 -17.40 -3.65
C PRO A 396 4.15 -16.14 -2.84
N GLU A 397 5.04 -16.22 -1.86
CA GLU A 397 5.31 -15.20 -0.85
C GLU A 397 6.64 -15.53 -0.12
N HIS A 398 7.27 -14.55 0.54
CA HIS A 398 8.61 -14.68 1.16
C HIS A 398 8.71 -15.60 2.39
N ASP A 399 7.78 -15.56 3.33
CA ASP A 399 7.72 -16.47 4.49
C ASP A 399 7.54 -17.94 4.09
N THR A 400 7.04 -18.16 2.87
CA THR A 400 6.80 -19.48 2.29
C THR A 400 7.80 -19.85 1.18
N CYS A 401 8.96 -19.19 1.14
CA CYS A 401 10.05 -19.50 0.21
C CYS A 401 10.52 -20.97 0.26
N THR A 402 10.41 -21.64 1.41
CA THR A 402 10.82 -23.03 1.60
C THR A 402 9.82 -24.05 1.05
N ASP A 403 8.60 -23.60 0.73
CA ASP A 403 7.50 -24.45 0.26
C ASP A 403 7.02 -24.03 -1.14
N PRO A 404 7.90 -24.02 -2.17
CA PRO A 404 7.50 -23.64 -3.51
C PRO A 404 6.49 -24.64 -4.10
N GLY A 405 5.54 -24.13 -4.89
CA GLY A 405 4.39 -24.89 -5.36
C GLY A 405 3.81 -24.37 -6.67
N TYR A 406 2.65 -24.89 -7.05
CA TYR A 406 1.84 -24.37 -8.16
C TYR A 406 0.72 -23.51 -7.58
N PHE A 407 1.09 -22.36 -7.01
CA PHE A 407 0.14 -21.51 -6.31
C PHE A 407 -0.74 -20.73 -7.29
N LEU A 408 -2.03 -20.71 -6.99
CA LEU A 408 -3.04 -19.97 -7.74
C LEU A 408 -2.67 -18.50 -7.99
N PRO A 409 -2.25 -17.68 -6.99
CA PRO A 409 -1.87 -16.29 -7.23
C PRO A 409 -0.75 -16.14 -8.26
N THR A 410 0.24 -17.04 -8.22
CA THR A 410 1.32 -17.07 -9.23
C THR A 410 0.73 -17.28 -10.62
N GLN A 411 -0.17 -18.23 -10.81
CA GLN A 411 -0.67 -18.55 -12.15
C GLN A 411 -1.45 -17.39 -12.78
N VAL A 412 -2.37 -16.80 -12.00
CA VAL A 412 -3.22 -15.72 -12.51
C VAL A 412 -2.44 -14.44 -12.77
N TRP A 413 -1.44 -14.13 -11.93
CA TRP A 413 -0.55 -13.00 -12.19
C TRP A 413 0.35 -13.22 -13.41
N TRP A 414 0.83 -14.43 -13.67
CA TRP A 414 1.59 -14.75 -14.89
C TRP A 414 0.77 -14.56 -16.15
N TYR A 415 -0.45 -15.11 -16.15
CA TYR A 415 -1.42 -14.88 -17.20
C TYR A 415 -1.60 -13.39 -17.46
N ARG A 416 -1.85 -12.64 -16.39
CA ARG A 416 -2.12 -11.21 -16.46
C ARG A 416 -0.96 -10.41 -17.04
N GLY A 417 0.24 -10.60 -16.50
CA GLY A 417 1.43 -9.88 -16.91
C GLY A 417 1.76 -10.12 -18.38
N MET A 418 1.70 -11.38 -18.84
CA MET A 418 1.96 -11.71 -20.25
C MET A 418 0.88 -11.13 -21.17
N LEU A 419 -0.40 -11.22 -20.79
CA LEU A 419 -1.50 -10.67 -21.57
C LEU A 419 -1.34 -9.16 -21.78
N GLU A 420 -1.20 -8.39 -20.71
CA GLU A 420 -1.14 -6.94 -20.80
C GLU A 420 0.14 -6.44 -21.43
N MET A 421 1.29 -7.09 -21.16
CA MET A 421 2.53 -6.71 -21.81
C MET A 421 2.50 -7.01 -23.32
N SER A 422 1.92 -8.14 -23.73
CA SER A 422 1.77 -8.45 -25.16
C SER A 422 0.91 -7.40 -25.88
N ARG A 423 -0.19 -6.96 -25.25
CA ARG A 423 -1.05 -5.88 -25.75
C ARG A 423 -0.28 -4.56 -25.82
N TYR A 424 0.49 -4.25 -24.78
CA TYR A 424 1.26 -3.02 -24.68
C TYR A 424 2.34 -2.93 -25.77
N LEU A 425 3.16 -3.97 -25.93
CA LEU A 425 4.21 -4.03 -26.96
C LEU A 425 3.64 -3.94 -28.38
N ARG A 426 2.51 -4.61 -28.64
CA ARG A 426 1.79 -4.49 -29.94
C ARG A 426 1.31 -3.07 -30.20
N ARG A 427 0.79 -2.37 -29.19
CA ARG A 427 0.38 -0.95 -29.31
C ARG A 427 1.56 -0.03 -29.61
N LEU A 428 2.72 -0.31 -29.03
CA LEU A 428 3.95 0.44 -29.30
C LEU A 428 4.57 0.10 -30.66
N GLY A 429 4.26 -1.07 -31.23
CA GLY A 429 4.87 -1.55 -32.48
C GLY A 429 6.33 -1.97 -32.30
N VAL A 430 6.71 -2.43 -31.10
CA VAL A 430 8.09 -2.82 -30.75
C VAL A 430 8.13 -4.25 -30.21
N ALA A 431 9.31 -4.88 -30.25
CA ALA A 431 9.55 -6.25 -29.77
C ALA A 431 8.49 -7.26 -30.27
N GLY A 432 8.22 -7.23 -31.59
CA GLY A 432 7.09 -7.93 -32.19
C GLY A 432 7.08 -9.44 -31.95
N ASP A 433 8.24 -10.09 -31.88
CA ASP A 433 8.35 -11.52 -31.64
C ASP A 433 7.97 -11.86 -30.19
N LEU A 434 8.59 -11.19 -29.22
CA LEU A 434 8.23 -11.27 -27.80
C LEU A 434 6.74 -11.01 -27.57
N ALA A 435 6.18 -9.98 -28.21
CA ALA A 435 4.76 -9.66 -28.10
C ALA A 435 3.82 -10.72 -28.72
N ARG A 436 4.29 -11.51 -29.69
CA ARG A 436 3.55 -12.65 -30.24
C ARG A 436 3.65 -13.85 -29.30
N GLU A 437 4.83 -14.15 -28.77
CA GLU A 437 5.05 -15.28 -27.87
C GLU A 437 4.34 -15.12 -26.53
N LEU A 438 4.46 -13.95 -25.89
CA LEU A 438 3.70 -13.62 -24.67
C LEU A 438 2.19 -13.79 -24.87
N ALA A 439 1.67 -13.32 -26.01
CA ALA A 439 0.25 -13.47 -26.32
C ALA A 439 -0.17 -14.93 -26.53
N ALA A 440 0.68 -15.75 -27.15
CA ALA A 440 0.40 -17.17 -27.37
C ALA A 440 0.32 -17.94 -26.04
N HIS A 441 1.28 -17.72 -25.13
CA HIS A 441 1.26 -18.31 -23.80
C HIS A 441 0.10 -17.78 -22.94
N ALA A 442 -0.14 -16.47 -22.95
CA ALA A 442 -1.27 -15.87 -22.24
C ALA A 442 -2.64 -16.37 -22.74
N ALA A 443 -2.78 -16.72 -24.02
CA ALA A 443 -4.02 -17.27 -24.55
C ALA A 443 -4.31 -18.70 -24.06
N ALA A 444 -3.29 -19.48 -23.73
CA ALA A 444 -3.43 -20.85 -23.23
C ALA A 444 -3.70 -20.92 -21.71
N LEU A 445 -3.10 -20.01 -20.94
CA LEU A 445 -3.11 -20.06 -19.48
C LEU A 445 -4.50 -20.07 -18.82
N PRO A 446 -5.51 -19.29 -19.23
CA PRO A 446 -6.83 -19.34 -18.60
C PRO A 446 -7.44 -20.75 -18.61
N ASN A 447 -7.28 -21.48 -19.72
CA ASN A 447 -7.75 -22.86 -19.81
C ASN A 447 -6.93 -23.78 -18.91
N GLN A 448 -5.60 -23.63 -18.86
CA GLN A 448 -4.72 -24.42 -17.98
C GLN A 448 -5.03 -24.18 -16.49
N ILE A 449 -5.22 -22.92 -16.09
CA ILE A 449 -5.62 -22.51 -14.74
C ILE A 449 -6.97 -23.13 -14.40
N ASN A 450 -7.97 -23.02 -15.28
CA ASN A 450 -9.29 -23.60 -15.04
C ASN A 450 -9.27 -25.12 -15.01
N THR A 451 -8.44 -25.79 -15.80
CA THR A 451 -8.22 -27.24 -15.71
C THR A 451 -7.65 -27.62 -14.34
N ALA A 452 -6.66 -26.88 -13.85
CA ALA A 452 -6.07 -27.13 -12.53
C ALA A 452 -7.05 -26.86 -11.38
N ILE A 453 -7.81 -25.75 -11.45
CA ILE A 453 -8.90 -25.46 -10.50
C ILE A 453 -9.92 -26.60 -10.54
N ASN A 454 -10.40 -27.03 -11.70
CA ASN A 454 -11.40 -28.10 -11.79
C ASN A 454 -10.87 -29.45 -11.28
N ALA A 455 -9.57 -29.71 -11.40
CA ALA A 455 -8.95 -30.92 -10.89
C ALA A 455 -8.78 -30.92 -9.35
N THR A 456 -8.69 -29.75 -8.73
CA THR A 456 -8.35 -29.62 -7.29
C THR A 456 -9.47 -29.04 -6.43
N ALA A 457 -10.45 -28.39 -7.03
CA ALA A 457 -11.57 -27.80 -6.32
C ALA A 457 -12.49 -28.87 -5.74
N THR A 458 -13.03 -28.61 -4.54
CA THR A 458 -14.13 -29.38 -3.98
C THR A 458 -15.45 -28.81 -4.49
N ARG A 459 -16.34 -29.67 -4.98
CA ARG A 459 -17.68 -29.31 -5.46
C ARG A 459 -18.76 -29.87 -4.53
N ASP A 460 -19.84 -29.12 -4.42
CA ASP A 460 -21.06 -29.59 -3.74
C ASP A 460 -21.68 -30.74 -4.56
N PRO A 461 -21.95 -31.91 -3.95
CA PRO A 461 -22.45 -33.08 -4.70
C PRO A 461 -23.91 -32.94 -5.18
N HIS A 462 -24.67 -31.99 -4.66
CA HIS A 462 -26.06 -31.76 -5.02
C HIS A 462 -26.22 -30.66 -6.08
N THR A 463 -25.47 -29.57 -5.96
CA THR A 463 -25.56 -28.41 -6.87
C THR A 463 -24.51 -28.44 -7.97
N GLY A 464 -23.38 -29.13 -7.74
CA GLY A 464 -22.22 -29.13 -8.61
C GLY A 464 -21.37 -27.86 -8.52
N GLU A 465 -21.76 -26.86 -7.72
CA GLU A 465 -21.01 -25.60 -7.56
C GLU A 465 -19.66 -25.84 -6.87
N ILE A 466 -18.64 -25.04 -7.22
CA ILE A 466 -17.38 -25.01 -6.46
C ILE A 466 -17.64 -24.47 -5.05
N VAL A 467 -17.22 -25.24 -4.04
CA VAL A 467 -17.30 -24.86 -2.61
C VAL A 467 -15.95 -24.38 -2.10
N PHE A 468 -14.86 -25.00 -2.53
CA PHE A 468 -13.51 -24.70 -2.05
C PHE A 468 -12.49 -24.85 -3.17
N ILE A 469 -11.54 -23.92 -3.22
CA ILE A 469 -10.39 -23.96 -4.11
C ILE A 469 -9.13 -23.90 -3.25
N PRO A 470 -8.23 -24.90 -3.33
CA PRO A 470 -6.98 -24.85 -2.60
C PRO A 470 -6.06 -23.75 -3.16
N PRO A 471 -5.26 -23.07 -2.33
CA PRO A 471 -4.31 -22.05 -2.79
C PRO A 471 -3.18 -22.64 -3.66
N GLU A 472 -2.83 -23.91 -3.44
CA GLU A 472 -1.83 -24.66 -4.20
C GLU A 472 -2.56 -25.71 -5.06
N LEU A 473 -2.35 -25.67 -6.37
CA LEU A 473 -3.12 -26.42 -7.36
C LEU A 473 -2.57 -27.83 -7.67
N ARG A 474 -1.69 -28.37 -6.81
CA ARG A 474 -1.08 -29.69 -6.99
C ARG A 474 -1.92 -30.83 -6.40
N ASP A 475 -2.47 -30.61 -5.22
CA ASP A 475 -3.12 -31.67 -4.44
C ASP A 475 -4.61 -31.77 -4.80
N THR A 476 -4.96 -32.79 -5.56
CA THR A 476 -6.35 -33.10 -5.96
C THR A 476 -7.17 -33.77 -4.85
N SER A 477 -6.55 -34.06 -3.71
CA SER A 477 -7.18 -34.72 -2.55
C SER A 477 -7.31 -33.80 -1.34
N ARG A 478 -6.95 -32.51 -1.48
CA ARG A 478 -6.97 -31.57 -0.37
C ARG A 478 -8.37 -31.41 0.19
N THR A 479 -8.51 -31.71 1.48
CA THR A 479 -9.77 -31.46 2.20
C THR A 479 -9.94 -29.95 2.40
N PRO A 480 -11.16 -29.40 2.23
CA PRO A 480 -11.45 -28.01 2.58
C PRO A 480 -11.03 -27.68 4.01
N PHE A 481 -10.52 -26.47 4.21
CA PHE A 481 -10.14 -26.01 5.55
C PHE A 481 -11.36 -25.98 6.48
N SER A 482 -11.20 -26.44 7.73
CA SER A 482 -12.28 -26.36 8.72
C SER A 482 -12.57 -24.91 9.15
N SER A 483 -11.56 -24.05 9.05
CA SER A 483 -11.61 -22.60 9.25
C SER A 483 -10.42 -21.98 8.51
N MET A 484 -10.51 -20.70 8.13
CA MET A 484 -9.38 -19.92 7.61
C MET A 484 -8.26 -19.76 8.65
N LEU A 485 -8.51 -20.13 9.91
CA LEU A 485 -7.54 -20.09 11.02
C LEU A 485 -6.99 -21.48 11.40
N SER A 486 -7.36 -22.52 10.66
CA SER A 486 -7.09 -23.90 11.07
C SER A 486 -5.62 -24.30 10.92
N THR A 487 -4.90 -23.68 9.99
CA THR A 487 -3.49 -23.97 9.66
C THR A 487 -2.80 -22.70 9.14
N THR A 488 -1.48 -22.67 9.16
CA THR A 488 -0.71 -21.61 8.49
C THR A 488 -1.11 -21.46 7.02
N LEU A 489 -1.34 -22.57 6.29
CA LEU A 489 -1.75 -22.50 4.89
C LEU A 489 -3.12 -21.83 4.73
N SER A 490 -4.08 -22.11 5.62
CA SER A 490 -5.40 -21.45 5.57
C SER A 490 -5.30 -19.97 5.91
N ASP A 491 -4.46 -19.60 6.88
CA ASP A 491 -4.23 -18.19 7.25
C ASP A 491 -3.64 -17.43 6.06
N TYR A 492 -2.56 -17.91 5.46
CA TYR A 492 -1.95 -17.28 4.27
C TYR A 492 -2.88 -17.32 3.05
N SER A 493 -3.77 -18.32 2.94
CA SER A 493 -4.80 -18.32 1.89
C SER A 493 -5.71 -17.12 2.01
N ASN A 494 -6.16 -16.78 3.23
CA ASN A 494 -7.03 -15.64 3.49
C ASN A 494 -6.29 -14.30 3.37
N PHE A 495 -5.07 -14.24 3.88
CA PHE A 495 -4.31 -13.01 4.00
C PHE A 495 -3.63 -12.62 2.69
N ARG A 496 -3.05 -13.60 1.97
CA ARG A 496 -2.17 -13.37 0.81
C ARG A 496 -2.69 -14.00 -0.48
N TYR A 497 -2.89 -15.31 -0.49
CA TYR A 497 -3.01 -16.04 -1.76
C TYR A 497 -4.31 -15.75 -2.50
N TRP A 498 -5.45 -15.82 -1.82
CA TRP A 498 -6.74 -15.54 -2.43
C TRP A 498 -6.93 -14.06 -2.79
N PRO A 499 -6.64 -13.08 -1.92
CA PRO A 499 -6.82 -11.68 -2.33
C PRO A 499 -5.89 -11.32 -3.50
N GLU A 500 -4.65 -11.82 -3.57
CA GLU A 500 -3.82 -11.58 -4.75
C GLU A 500 -4.37 -12.26 -6.00
N SER A 501 -4.92 -13.46 -5.87
CA SER A 501 -5.55 -14.16 -7.00
C SER A 501 -6.75 -13.37 -7.54
N LEU A 502 -7.58 -12.85 -6.64
CA LEU A 502 -8.76 -12.04 -6.95
C LEU A 502 -8.38 -10.69 -7.58
N LEU A 503 -7.28 -10.08 -7.13
CA LEU A 503 -6.80 -8.82 -7.69
C LEU A 503 -6.26 -8.97 -9.12
N ALA A 504 -5.56 -10.07 -9.40
CA ALA A 504 -4.98 -10.35 -10.71
C ALA A 504 -6.05 -10.53 -11.80
N THR A 505 -7.26 -10.94 -11.40
CA THR A 505 -8.32 -11.48 -12.26
C THR A 505 -7.84 -12.68 -13.08
N GLY A 506 -8.70 -13.27 -13.91
CA GLY A 506 -8.33 -14.39 -14.79
C GLY A 506 -8.80 -15.76 -14.34
N MET A 507 -9.56 -15.83 -13.24
CA MET A 507 -10.39 -16.99 -12.89
C MET A 507 -11.81 -16.83 -13.46
N THR A 508 -12.60 -17.90 -13.41
CA THR A 508 -14.03 -17.81 -13.70
C THR A 508 -14.78 -17.08 -12.57
N ALA A 509 -15.93 -16.49 -12.89
CA ALA A 509 -16.79 -15.86 -11.89
C ALA A 509 -17.25 -16.85 -10.79
N GLU A 510 -17.48 -18.12 -11.15
CA GLU A 510 -17.79 -19.20 -10.20
C GLU A 510 -16.65 -19.39 -9.19
N ALA A 511 -15.40 -19.45 -9.67
CA ALA A 511 -14.23 -19.65 -8.83
C ALA A 511 -14.00 -18.46 -7.88
N GLU A 512 -14.06 -17.23 -8.39
CA GLU A 512 -13.92 -16.02 -7.57
C GLU A 512 -15.01 -15.96 -6.48
N THR A 513 -16.26 -16.24 -6.86
CA THR A 513 -17.39 -16.30 -5.92
C THR A 513 -17.18 -17.38 -4.86
N ALA A 514 -16.65 -18.55 -5.24
CA ALA A 514 -16.37 -19.62 -4.29
C ALA A 514 -15.31 -19.22 -3.25
N LEU A 515 -14.22 -18.54 -3.67
CA LEU A 515 -13.21 -18.01 -2.74
C LEU A 515 -13.84 -17.03 -1.72
N LEU A 516 -14.70 -16.12 -2.20
CA LEU A 516 -15.38 -15.15 -1.35
C LEU A 516 -16.38 -15.83 -0.39
N LYS A 517 -17.25 -16.71 -0.89
CA LYS A 517 -18.21 -17.45 -0.06
C LYS A 517 -17.50 -18.28 1.01
N PHE A 518 -16.42 -18.96 0.64
CA PHE A 518 -15.68 -19.80 1.57
C PHE A 518 -15.10 -18.99 2.73
N ARG A 519 -14.38 -17.90 2.46
CA ARG A 519 -13.81 -17.07 3.55
C ARG A 519 -14.89 -16.50 4.48
N PHE A 520 -16.05 -16.09 3.95
CA PHE A 520 -17.16 -15.59 4.77
C PHE A 520 -17.72 -16.67 5.70
N GLY A 521 -17.89 -17.90 5.17
CA GLY A 521 -18.40 -19.03 5.94
C GLY A 521 -17.39 -19.63 6.93
N HIS A 522 -16.09 -19.36 6.77
CA HIS A 522 -15.02 -20.06 7.48
C HIS A 522 -14.12 -19.11 8.28
N GLN A 523 -14.70 -18.09 8.93
CA GLN A 523 -13.98 -17.17 9.83
C GLN A 523 -12.85 -16.35 9.16
N GLY A 524 -12.83 -16.23 7.83
CA GLY A 524 -11.87 -15.38 7.12
C GLY A 524 -12.12 -13.87 7.30
N THR A 525 -13.26 -13.50 7.89
CA THR A 525 -13.61 -12.10 8.19
C THR A 525 -13.94 -11.88 9.65
N PHE A 526 -13.62 -10.69 10.16
CA PHE A 526 -14.07 -10.19 11.45
C PHE A 526 -14.40 -8.69 11.33
N GLY A 527 -15.65 -8.31 11.62
CA GLY A 527 -16.08 -6.91 11.56
C GLY A 527 -15.87 -6.23 10.21
N GLY A 528 -15.85 -6.99 9.11
CA GLY A 528 -15.55 -6.49 7.76
C GLY A 528 -14.08 -6.59 7.35
N MET A 529 -13.16 -6.79 8.29
CA MET A 529 -11.72 -6.92 8.05
C MET A 529 -11.31 -8.36 7.76
N SER A 530 -10.17 -8.54 7.10
CA SER A 530 -9.52 -9.84 6.90
C SER A 530 -8.86 -10.32 8.18
N ARG A 531 -9.08 -11.60 8.49
CA ARG A 531 -8.54 -12.26 9.67
C ARG A 531 -7.27 -13.05 9.33
N PHE A 532 -6.28 -12.97 10.19
CA PHE A 532 -5.06 -13.78 10.15
C PHE A 532 -4.77 -14.26 11.56
N LYS A 533 -5.00 -15.55 11.85
CA LYS A 533 -4.95 -16.08 13.22
C LYS A 533 -5.80 -15.24 14.19
N GLU A 534 -5.13 -14.69 15.20
CA GLU A 534 -5.60 -13.87 16.30
C GLU A 534 -5.39 -12.36 16.05
N ARG A 535 -5.14 -12.00 14.79
CA ARG A 535 -4.86 -10.66 14.29
C ARG A 535 -5.80 -10.32 13.13
N ALA A 536 -5.97 -9.02 12.89
CA ALA A 536 -6.43 -8.49 11.60
C ALA A 536 -5.19 -8.21 10.75
N ASP A 537 -5.24 -8.62 9.48
CA ASP A 537 -4.14 -8.40 8.55
C ASP A 537 -4.67 -8.08 7.15
N HIS A 538 -4.32 -6.90 6.66
CA HIS A 538 -4.77 -6.35 5.39
C HIS A 538 -3.65 -6.25 4.33
N MET A 539 -2.52 -6.95 4.49
CA MET A 539 -1.37 -6.90 3.58
C MET A 539 -1.19 -8.15 2.68
N PRO A 540 -1.74 -8.25 1.46
CA PRO A 540 -2.59 -7.30 0.76
C PRO A 540 -4.03 -7.82 0.66
N ALA A 541 -4.97 -7.13 1.30
CA ALA A 541 -6.40 -7.45 1.20
C ALA A 541 -7.11 -6.73 0.03
N LEU A 542 -6.37 -6.03 -0.82
CA LEU A 542 -6.90 -5.19 -1.90
C LEU A 542 -7.80 -5.95 -2.89
N GLY A 543 -7.44 -7.19 -3.22
CA GLY A 543 -8.22 -7.99 -4.16
C GLY A 543 -9.60 -8.41 -3.66
N TYR A 544 -9.84 -8.42 -2.34
CA TYR A 544 -11.21 -8.57 -1.83
C TYR A 544 -12.08 -7.39 -2.23
N GLY A 545 -11.60 -6.17 -2.03
CA GLY A 545 -12.30 -4.96 -2.49
C GLY A 545 -12.55 -4.97 -4.01
N TRP A 546 -11.53 -5.33 -4.79
CA TRP A 546 -11.65 -5.46 -6.25
C TRP A 546 -12.73 -6.47 -6.66
N SER A 547 -12.72 -7.66 -6.05
CA SER A 547 -13.67 -8.72 -6.33
C SER A 547 -15.09 -8.35 -5.89
N TYR A 548 -15.27 -7.72 -4.72
CA TYR A 548 -16.59 -7.28 -4.29
C TYR A 548 -17.24 -6.33 -5.30
N LEU A 549 -16.47 -5.39 -5.86
CA LEU A 549 -17.00 -4.53 -6.92
C LEU A 549 -17.31 -5.32 -8.17
N THR A 550 -16.42 -6.23 -8.60
CA THR A 550 -16.62 -7.03 -9.82
C THR A 550 -17.89 -7.88 -9.75
N HIS A 551 -18.18 -8.46 -8.59
CA HIS A 551 -19.36 -9.31 -8.30
C HIS A 551 -20.57 -8.55 -7.73
N ASP A 552 -20.52 -7.21 -7.76
CA ASP A 552 -21.58 -6.33 -7.27
C ASP A 552 -21.96 -6.49 -5.78
N MET A 553 -21.04 -7.01 -4.97
CA MET A 553 -21.15 -7.16 -3.52
C MET A 553 -20.87 -5.83 -2.80
N THR A 554 -21.59 -4.77 -3.16
CA THR A 554 -21.29 -3.41 -2.70
C THR A 554 -21.45 -3.21 -1.19
N SER A 555 -22.34 -3.98 -0.54
CA SER A 555 -22.46 -3.95 0.93
C SER A 555 -21.20 -4.49 1.60
N ASP A 556 -20.66 -5.62 1.13
CA ASP A 556 -19.40 -6.18 1.63
C ASP A 556 -18.21 -5.27 1.33
N TYR A 557 -18.22 -4.63 0.16
CA TYR A 557 -17.24 -3.61 -0.20
C TYR A 557 -17.23 -2.43 0.78
N LEU A 558 -18.39 -1.85 1.04
CA LEU A 558 -18.53 -0.72 1.95
C LEU A 558 -18.17 -1.12 3.38
N LEU A 559 -18.61 -2.31 3.82
CA LEU A 559 -18.23 -2.85 5.12
C LEU A 559 -16.71 -3.01 5.23
N PHE A 560 -16.04 -3.57 4.22
CA PHE A 560 -14.58 -3.74 4.21
C PHE A 560 -13.84 -2.39 4.24
N LEU A 561 -14.24 -1.44 3.38
CA LEU A 561 -13.64 -0.09 3.33
C LEU A 561 -13.80 0.64 4.66
N TYR A 562 -15.02 0.77 5.18
CA TYR A 562 -15.25 1.52 6.41
C TYR A 562 -14.68 0.80 7.64
N ALA A 563 -14.72 -0.53 7.69
CA ALA A 563 -14.11 -1.28 8.77
C ALA A 563 -12.59 -1.08 8.81
N HIS A 564 -11.93 -1.11 7.65
CA HIS A 564 -10.52 -0.81 7.55
C HIS A 564 -10.22 0.63 8.01
N MET A 565 -10.98 1.62 7.52
CA MET A 565 -10.78 3.01 7.90
C MET A 565 -10.98 3.29 9.40
N VAL A 566 -11.99 2.66 10.01
CA VAL A 566 -12.36 2.95 11.41
C VAL A 566 -11.54 2.13 12.40
N ASN A 567 -11.32 0.85 12.12
CA ASN A 567 -10.72 -0.06 13.10
C ASN A 567 -9.22 -0.28 12.87
N TYR A 568 -8.73 -0.09 11.64
CA TYR A 568 -7.37 -0.49 11.26
C TYR A 568 -6.41 0.69 11.11
N HIS A 569 -6.94 1.88 10.84
CA HIS A 569 -6.14 3.10 10.77
C HIS A 569 -6.09 3.86 12.09
N SER A 570 -4.93 4.43 12.41
CA SER A 570 -4.75 5.36 13.53
C SER A 570 -5.66 6.60 13.35
N PRO A 571 -6.40 7.06 14.38
CA PRO A 571 -7.33 8.18 14.27
C PRO A 571 -6.73 9.54 13.87
N GLY A 572 -5.43 9.78 14.11
CA GLY A 572 -4.78 11.08 13.84
C GLY A 572 -3.78 11.08 12.67
N THR A 573 -2.99 10.02 12.52
CA THR A 573 -1.96 9.94 11.47
C THR A 573 -2.43 9.21 10.21
N PHE A 574 -3.62 8.62 10.26
CA PHE A 574 -4.17 7.72 9.23
C PHE A 574 -3.18 6.65 8.76
N GLY A 575 -2.20 6.27 9.59
CA GLY A 575 -1.34 5.11 9.34
C GLY A 575 -2.09 3.83 9.63
N ALA A 576 -1.88 2.80 8.82
CA ALA A 576 -2.30 1.43 9.12
C ALA A 576 -1.06 0.57 9.38
N THR A 577 -1.21 -0.43 10.24
CA THR A 577 -0.17 -1.40 10.57
C THR A 577 -0.21 -2.57 9.59
N GLU A 578 0.80 -3.44 9.58
CA GLU A 578 0.69 -4.69 8.82
C GLU A 578 -0.22 -5.69 9.51
N GLN A 579 -0.12 -5.80 10.84
CA GLN A 579 -0.96 -6.68 11.64
C GLN A 579 -1.50 -5.92 12.84
N MET A 580 -2.70 -6.30 13.30
CA MET A 580 -3.30 -5.72 14.49
C MET A 580 -3.94 -6.82 15.33
N THR A 581 -3.45 -7.04 16.55
CA THR A 581 -4.02 -8.05 17.46
C THR A 581 -5.48 -7.73 17.79
N ILE A 582 -6.37 -8.73 17.64
CA ILE A 582 -7.81 -8.58 17.95
C ILE A 582 -8.22 -9.24 19.27
N ILE A 583 -7.31 -9.95 19.93
CA ILE A 583 -7.54 -10.64 21.20
C ILE A 583 -6.55 -10.17 22.28
N SER A 584 -6.76 -8.99 22.85
CA SER A 584 -6.37 -8.69 24.24
C SER A 584 -6.93 -7.34 24.66
N ASN A 585 -7.10 -7.13 25.97
CA ASN A 585 -7.59 -5.87 26.52
C ASN A 585 -6.53 -4.75 26.59
N ASP A 586 -5.25 -5.02 26.29
CA ASP A 586 -4.17 -4.05 26.55
C ASP A 586 -2.93 -4.15 25.62
N ALA A 587 -2.91 -4.94 24.54
CA ALA A 587 -1.72 -5.02 23.65
C ALA A 587 -1.28 -3.65 23.10
N TYR A 588 -2.24 -2.77 22.78
CA TYR A 588 -1.95 -1.39 22.35
C TYR A 588 -1.17 -0.59 23.40
N ARG A 589 -1.43 -0.83 24.70
CA ARG A 589 -0.74 -0.17 25.83
C ARG A 589 0.56 -0.86 26.20
N PHE A 590 0.61 -2.18 26.20
CA PHE A 590 1.85 -2.94 26.45
C PHE A 590 2.94 -2.63 25.41
N TYR A 591 2.54 -2.27 24.19
CA TYR A 591 3.43 -1.85 23.11
C TYR A 591 4.06 -0.44 23.32
N MET A 592 3.37 0.46 24.02
CA MET A 592 3.92 1.76 24.43
C MET A 592 4.84 1.65 25.67
N LEU A 593 4.83 0.51 26.37
CA LEU A 593 5.68 0.28 27.53
C LEU A 593 7.03 -0.28 27.06
N GLN A 594 8.05 0.56 27.21
CA GLN A 594 9.39 0.47 26.64
C GLN A 594 10.23 -0.73 27.15
N ASP A 595 9.70 -1.53 28.07
CA ASP A 595 10.52 -2.26 29.05
C ASP A 595 10.62 -3.77 28.79
N ARG A 596 10.07 -4.31 27.70
CA ARG A 596 9.87 -5.78 27.58
C ARG A 596 10.35 -6.55 26.36
N PHE A 597 10.94 -5.97 25.31
CA PHE A 597 11.19 -6.78 24.11
C PHE A 597 12.53 -6.49 23.43
N ASP A 598 13.42 -7.48 23.53
CA ASP A 598 14.61 -7.68 22.71
C ASP A 598 14.18 -7.94 21.25
N ASP A 599 14.81 -7.29 20.28
CA ASP A 599 14.96 -7.60 18.83
C ASP A 599 13.77 -8.06 17.95
N GLU A 600 12.53 -8.21 18.47
CA GLU A 600 11.38 -8.68 17.70
C GLU A 600 10.57 -7.56 17.01
N GLU A 601 9.86 -7.98 15.96
CA GLU A 601 9.06 -7.14 15.07
C GLU A 601 7.99 -6.34 15.82
N ARG A 602 7.91 -5.06 15.48
CA ARG A 602 7.04 -4.08 16.11
C ARG A 602 5.70 -4.04 15.33
N ASP A 603 4.73 -4.84 15.77
CA ASP A 603 3.38 -5.04 15.20
C ASP A 603 2.51 -3.75 14.99
N LEU A 604 2.88 -2.56 15.49
CA LEU A 604 2.12 -1.30 15.28
C LEU A 604 2.78 -0.29 14.33
N ASP A 605 3.80 -0.72 13.60
CA ASP A 605 4.55 0.17 12.72
C ASP A 605 3.79 0.42 11.41
N PHE A 606 3.85 1.65 10.91
CA PHE A 606 3.16 2.06 9.67
C PHE A 606 3.58 1.14 8.53
N CYS A 607 2.64 0.47 7.89
CA CYS A 607 2.88 -0.40 6.73
C CYS A 607 2.29 0.26 5.48
N VAL A 608 3.14 0.53 4.48
CA VAL A 608 2.72 1.19 3.23
C VAL A 608 1.61 0.38 2.53
N PRO A 609 1.78 -0.92 2.23
CA PRO A 609 0.71 -1.74 1.64
C PRO A 609 -0.65 -1.62 2.31
N SER A 610 -0.73 -1.82 3.63
CA SER A 610 -1.98 -1.72 4.39
C SER A 610 -2.56 -0.30 4.33
N THR A 611 -1.71 0.71 4.48
CA THR A 611 -2.15 2.12 4.48
C THR A 611 -2.74 2.55 3.13
N MET A 612 -2.24 2.00 2.02
CA MET A 612 -2.68 2.37 0.68
C MET A 612 -4.04 1.77 0.28
N LEU A 613 -4.63 0.86 1.07
CA LEU A 613 -5.98 0.34 0.79
C LEU A 613 -7.02 1.46 0.79
N THR A 614 -7.00 2.37 1.76
CA THR A 614 -7.97 3.48 1.83
C THR A 614 -8.02 4.32 0.55
N PRO A 615 -6.92 4.87 0.01
CA PRO A 615 -6.97 5.65 -1.22
C PRO A 615 -7.35 4.82 -2.45
N LEU A 616 -6.90 3.56 -2.55
CA LEU A 616 -7.24 2.69 -3.69
C LEU A 616 -8.73 2.31 -3.69
N LEU A 617 -9.25 1.85 -2.56
CA LEU A 617 -10.66 1.49 -2.40
C LEU A 617 -11.56 2.73 -2.52
N SER A 618 -11.18 3.88 -1.96
CA SER A 618 -11.98 5.09 -2.13
C SER A 618 -12.06 5.53 -3.58
N LYS A 619 -10.97 5.36 -4.33
CA LYS A 619 -10.97 5.62 -5.77
C LYS A 619 -11.93 4.67 -6.51
N TRP A 620 -11.87 3.37 -6.26
CA TRP A 620 -12.75 2.39 -6.91
C TRP A 620 -14.22 2.49 -6.46
N GLN A 621 -14.49 3.05 -5.28
CA GLN A 621 -15.84 3.37 -4.83
C GLN A 621 -16.54 4.35 -5.79
N LEU A 622 -15.77 5.31 -6.31
CA LEU A 622 -16.23 6.41 -7.17
C LEU A 622 -16.06 6.10 -8.66
N VAL A 623 -14.90 5.59 -9.07
CA VAL A 623 -14.57 5.26 -10.46
C VAL A 623 -13.82 3.93 -10.50
N PHE A 624 -14.49 2.89 -10.98
CA PHE A 624 -13.96 1.54 -11.08
C PHE A 624 -13.89 1.08 -12.53
N THR A 625 -12.72 0.61 -12.96
CA THR A 625 -12.51 0.10 -14.32
C THR A 625 -11.99 -1.33 -14.25
N PRO A 626 -12.89 -2.34 -14.32
CA PRO A 626 -12.44 -3.72 -14.40
C PRO A 626 -11.47 -3.88 -15.56
N PHE A 627 -10.45 -4.65 -15.30
CA PHE A 627 -9.34 -4.85 -16.21
C PHE A 627 -9.76 -5.50 -17.54
N ASP A 628 -10.66 -6.48 -17.47
CA ASP A 628 -11.09 -7.31 -18.59
C ASP A 628 -12.41 -6.84 -19.22
N SER A 629 -12.84 -5.62 -18.89
CA SER A 629 -14.09 -5.04 -19.39
C SER A 629 -13.86 -3.67 -20.04
N ASP A 630 -14.48 -3.42 -21.19
CA ASP A 630 -14.50 -2.10 -21.86
C ASP A 630 -15.45 -1.09 -21.16
N GLN A 631 -15.69 -1.27 -19.86
CA GLN A 631 -16.62 -0.51 -19.05
C GLN A 631 -15.90 0.33 -17.99
N ILE A 632 -16.46 1.51 -17.73
CA ILE A 632 -16.12 2.33 -16.57
C ILE A 632 -17.34 2.47 -15.70
N PHE A 633 -17.25 2.03 -14.45
CA PHE A 633 -18.31 2.18 -13.46
C PHE A 633 -18.12 3.48 -12.69
N ILE A 634 -19.20 4.25 -12.59
CA ILE A 634 -19.26 5.54 -11.88
C ILE A 634 -20.18 5.37 -10.66
N ALA A 635 -19.70 5.81 -9.50
CA ALA A 635 -20.39 5.76 -8.21
C ALA A 635 -20.85 4.34 -7.79
N ARG A 636 -20.14 3.30 -8.24
CA ARG A 636 -20.55 1.89 -8.07
C ARG A 636 -20.81 1.50 -6.63
N ALA A 637 -19.97 1.98 -5.71
CA ALA A 637 -20.14 1.73 -4.27
C ALA A 637 -20.38 3.02 -3.48
N ALA A 638 -20.97 4.05 -4.09
CA ALA A 638 -21.46 5.20 -3.33
C ALA A 638 -22.56 4.75 -2.34
N PRO A 639 -22.43 5.07 -1.03
CA PRO A 639 -23.49 4.86 -0.04
C PRO A 639 -24.78 5.57 -0.44
N ALA A 640 -25.94 5.00 -0.09
CA ALA A 640 -27.23 5.63 -0.38
C ALA A 640 -27.36 7.02 0.26
N ARG A 641 -26.77 7.24 1.45
CA ARG A 641 -26.76 8.55 2.14
C ARG A 641 -26.10 9.67 1.32
N TRP A 642 -25.17 9.36 0.41
CA TRP A 642 -24.55 10.40 -0.42
C TRP A 642 -25.53 11.02 -1.43
N TYR A 643 -26.56 10.27 -1.81
CA TYR A 643 -27.61 10.74 -2.71
C TYR A 643 -28.64 11.63 -1.99
N THR A 644 -28.56 11.77 -0.66
CA THR A 644 -29.40 12.71 0.13
C THR A 644 -28.65 13.96 0.57
N ALA A 645 -27.33 13.97 0.42
CA ALA A 645 -26.48 15.09 0.76
C ALA A 645 -26.49 16.18 -0.33
N GLU A 646 -25.72 17.25 -0.12
CA GLU A 646 -25.59 18.38 -1.05
C GLU A 646 -24.99 17.99 -2.43
N GLY A 647 -24.46 16.77 -2.54
CA GLY A 647 -23.90 16.20 -3.76
C GLY A 647 -22.53 15.58 -3.53
N PHE A 648 -22.05 14.82 -4.50
CA PHE A 648 -20.72 14.21 -4.47
C PHE A 648 -20.17 14.03 -5.89
N GLY A 649 -18.87 13.91 -6.01
CA GLY A 649 -18.23 13.80 -7.32
C GLY A 649 -16.71 13.83 -7.25
N ILE A 650 -16.10 13.69 -8.42
CA ILE A 650 -14.66 13.76 -8.58
C ILE A 650 -14.34 14.37 -9.94
N ASP A 651 -13.34 15.26 -9.99
CA ASP A 651 -12.90 15.89 -11.22
C ASP A 651 -11.63 15.22 -11.77
N ASN A 652 -11.61 14.89 -13.06
CA ASN A 652 -10.47 14.32 -13.78
C ASN A 652 -9.85 13.08 -13.11
N ALA A 653 -10.69 12.19 -12.58
CA ALA A 653 -10.29 10.91 -12.04
C ALA A 653 -9.68 10.02 -13.14
N PRO A 654 -8.42 9.56 -13.00
CA PRO A 654 -7.83 8.59 -13.92
C PRO A 654 -8.63 7.29 -13.98
N ALA A 655 -8.66 6.68 -15.14
CA ALA A 655 -9.26 5.37 -15.39
C ALA A 655 -8.52 4.69 -16.56
N ARG A 656 -8.63 3.37 -16.66
CA ARG A 656 -7.89 2.58 -17.67
C ARG A 656 -8.13 3.03 -19.12
N LEU A 657 -9.34 3.51 -19.42
CA LEU A 657 -9.78 3.85 -20.78
C LEU A 657 -9.82 5.38 -21.04
N GLY A 658 -9.55 6.20 -20.02
CA GLY A 658 -9.69 7.66 -20.08
C GLY A 658 -9.80 8.27 -18.70
N SER A 659 -9.89 9.59 -18.61
CA SER A 659 -10.26 10.25 -17.35
C SER A 659 -11.76 10.52 -17.30
N VAL A 660 -12.32 10.46 -16.10
CA VAL A 660 -13.73 10.73 -15.81
C VAL A 660 -13.82 11.88 -14.83
N SER A 661 -14.65 12.88 -15.15
CA SER A 661 -15.17 13.81 -14.15
C SER A 661 -16.65 13.53 -13.99
N PHE A 662 -17.16 13.53 -12.76
CA PHE A 662 -18.60 13.48 -12.56
C PHE A 662 -19.02 14.25 -11.31
N ASN A 663 -20.27 14.68 -11.32
CA ASN A 663 -20.93 15.29 -10.17
C ASN A 663 -22.37 14.79 -10.09
N VAL A 664 -22.73 14.25 -8.93
CA VAL A 664 -24.08 13.79 -8.60
C VAL A 664 -24.75 14.84 -7.71
N THR A 665 -25.99 15.17 -8.06
CA THR A 665 -26.89 15.98 -7.25
C THR A 665 -28.26 15.31 -7.23
N SER A 666 -29.00 15.47 -6.13
CA SER A 666 -30.37 14.98 -6.03
C SER A 666 -31.30 16.17 -5.77
N PRO A 667 -31.84 16.81 -6.82
CA PRO A 667 -32.70 17.99 -6.69
C PRO A 667 -33.96 17.73 -5.84
N SER A 668 -34.39 16.47 -5.76
CA SER A 668 -35.49 16.02 -4.91
C SER A 668 -35.27 14.56 -4.49
N SER A 669 -36.10 14.05 -3.58
CA SER A 669 -36.11 12.63 -3.17
C SER A 669 -36.59 11.67 -4.25
N SER A 670 -36.94 12.14 -5.44
CA SER A 670 -37.39 11.30 -6.57
C SER A 670 -36.61 11.55 -7.85
N GLN A 671 -35.58 12.40 -7.80
CA GLN A 671 -34.77 12.77 -8.95
C GLN A 671 -33.29 12.80 -8.60
N THR A 672 -32.49 12.16 -9.45
CA THR A 672 -31.03 12.24 -9.42
C THR A 672 -30.54 12.81 -10.74
N SER A 673 -29.61 13.75 -10.67
CA SER A 673 -28.90 14.31 -11.83
C SER A 673 -27.42 14.03 -11.70
N VAL A 674 -26.83 13.46 -12.74
CA VAL A 674 -25.40 13.16 -12.84
C VAL A 674 -24.81 13.85 -14.05
N THR A 675 -23.95 14.82 -13.84
CA THR A 675 -23.14 15.41 -14.91
C THR A 675 -21.86 14.58 -15.05
N VAL A 676 -21.52 14.17 -16.27
CA VAL A 676 -20.34 13.36 -16.58
C VAL A 676 -19.56 14.01 -17.71
N THR A 677 -18.24 14.05 -17.55
CA THR A 677 -17.28 14.36 -18.62
C THR A 677 -16.27 13.23 -18.72
N PHE A 678 -16.21 12.56 -19.87
CA PHE A 678 -15.24 11.51 -20.16
C PHE A 678 -14.25 11.99 -21.20
N THR A 679 -12.95 11.83 -20.93
CA THR A 679 -11.86 12.13 -21.88
C THR A 679 -11.08 10.85 -22.17
N PRO A 680 -11.17 10.29 -23.39
CA PRO A 680 -10.48 9.05 -23.72
C PRO A 680 -8.95 9.22 -23.72
N VAL A 681 -8.22 8.16 -23.36
CA VAL A 681 -6.75 8.15 -23.53
C VAL A 681 -6.41 8.08 -25.02
N LYS A 682 -5.52 8.96 -25.48
CA LYS A 682 -5.00 8.91 -26.85
C LYS A 682 -4.32 7.55 -27.09
N ARG A 683 -4.78 6.80 -28.10
CA ARG A 683 -4.24 5.48 -28.51
C ARG A 683 -4.55 4.30 -27.58
N ALA A 684 -5.49 4.43 -26.64
CA ALA A 684 -6.04 3.30 -25.91
C ALA A 684 -7.24 2.68 -26.67
N PRO A 685 -7.60 1.41 -26.40
CA PRO A 685 -8.95 0.93 -26.68
C PRO A 685 -9.95 1.89 -26.03
N VAL A 686 -10.99 2.26 -26.78
CA VAL A 686 -11.94 3.27 -26.30
C VAL A 686 -12.98 2.59 -25.44
N ALA A 687 -13.30 3.19 -24.29
CA ALA A 687 -14.49 2.84 -23.53
C ALA A 687 -15.71 2.81 -24.44
N LYS A 688 -16.37 1.66 -24.51
CA LYS A 688 -17.61 1.50 -25.27
C LYS A 688 -18.82 1.85 -24.44
N THR A 689 -18.70 1.70 -23.12
CA THR A 689 -19.82 1.87 -22.19
C THR A 689 -19.35 2.51 -20.88
N LEU A 690 -20.05 3.56 -20.46
CA LEU A 690 -20.01 4.04 -19.08
C LEU A 690 -21.20 3.45 -18.34
N VAL A 691 -21.00 2.96 -17.13
CA VAL A 691 -22.05 2.41 -16.28
C VAL A 691 -22.19 3.34 -15.08
N VAL A 692 -23.28 4.10 -15.03
CA VAL A 692 -23.54 5.04 -13.95
C VAL A 692 -24.51 4.40 -12.97
N ARG A 693 -24.07 4.18 -11.73
CA ARG A 693 -24.97 3.76 -10.67
C ARG A 693 -25.70 4.96 -10.10
N VAL A 694 -27.01 4.83 -9.91
CA VAL A 694 -27.85 5.82 -9.25
C VAL A 694 -28.61 5.15 -8.12
N LYS A 695 -28.83 5.85 -7.00
CA LYS A 695 -29.61 5.34 -5.86
C LYS A 695 -30.63 6.38 -5.42
N ASN A 696 -31.67 5.93 -4.72
CA ASN A 696 -32.62 6.83 -4.07
C ASN A 696 -32.24 7.07 -2.60
N ALA A 697 -32.62 8.25 -2.12
CA ALA A 697 -32.70 8.61 -0.71
C ALA A 697 -33.48 7.55 0.08
N GLY A 698 -32.79 6.72 0.86
CA GLY A 698 -33.43 5.78 1.79
C GLY A 698 -34.07 4.52 1.18
N ALA A 699 -33.95 4.28 -0.13
CA ALA A 699 -34.45 3.03 -0.74
C ALA A 699 -33.34 1.97 -0.80
N THR A 700 -33.65 0.75 -0.37
CA THR A 700 -32.74 -0.41 -0.46
C THR A 700 -32.59 -0.95 -1.89
N ALA A 701 -33.56 -0.68 -2.76
CA ALA A 701 -33.49 -0.91 -4.21
C ALA A 701 -34.47 0.04 -4.91
N ALA A 702 -33.97 1.16 -5.43
CA ALA A 702 -34.80 2.06 -6.23
C ALA A 702 -34.91 1.51 -7.65
N GLN A 703 -36.14 1.25 -8.10
CA GLN A 703 -36.37 1.00 -9.51
C GLN A 703 -36.30 2.35 -10.24
N ILE A 704 -35.33 2.49 -11.14
CA ILE A 704 -35.24 3.64 -12.04
C ILE A 704 -36.48 3.62 -12.91
N LYS A 705 -37.35 4.63 -12.81
CA LYS A 705 -38.56 4.72 -13.64
C LYS A 705 -38.23 5.14 -15.06
N ALA A 706 -37.33 6.11 -15.20
CA ALA A 706 -36.87 6.63 -16.48
C ALA A 706 -35.47 7.22 -16.33
N ALA A 707 -34.68 7.15 -17.40
CA ALA A 707 -33.38 7.78 -17.51
C ALA A 707 -33.29 8.53 -18.84
N THR A 708 -32.77 9.75 -18.84
CA THR A 708 -32.59 10.56 -20.04
C THR A 708 -31.20 11.19 -20.04
N VAL A 709 -30.51 11.09 -21.17
CA VAL A 709 -29.19 11.68 -21.38
C VAL A 709 -29.32 12.91 -22.25
N HIS A 710 -28.73 14.01 -21.80
CA HIS A 710 -28.56 15.25 -22.55
C HIS A 710 -27.07 15.40 -22.83
N ALA A 711 -26.64 14.95 -24.01
CA ALA A 711 -25.25 15.01 -24.42
C ALA A 711 -24.98 16.25 -25.26
N GLN A 712 -23.79 16.81 -25.11
CA GLN A 712 -23.25 17.73 -26.11
C GLN A 712 -22.89 16.93 -27.37
N ASP A 713 -23.30 17.40 -28.54
CA ASP A 713 -22.97 16.81 -29.86
C ASP A 713 -23.37 15.32 -30.02
N ASP A 714 -24.43 14.86 -29.33
CA ASP A 714 -24.93 13.47 -29.36
C ASP A 714 -23.85 12.41 -29.06
N CYS A 715 -22.87 12.78 -28.23
CA CYS A 715 -21.71 11.93 -27.94
C CYS A 715 -22.00 10.70 -27.05
N ALA A 716 -23.20 10.65 -26.46
CA ALA A 716 -23.63 9.59 -25.55
C ALA A 716 -25.14 9.32 -25.64
N SER A 717 -25.56 8.07 -25.42
CA SER A 717 -26.96 7.68 -25.33
C SER A 717 -27.17 6.57 -24.29
N VAL A 718 -28.37 6.51 -23.71
CA VAL A 718 -28.75 5.39 -22.82
C VAL A 718 -28.93 4.14 -23.66
N SER A 719 -28.19 3.07 -23.34
CA SER A 719 -28.33 1.78 -24.01
C SER A 719 -29.26 0.83 -23.27
N SER A 720 -29.21 0.84 -21.94
CA SER A 720 -30.04 -0.03 -21.09
C SER A 720 -30.08 0.47 -19.65
N ILE A 721 -31.08 -0.01 -18.90
CA ILE A 721 -31.23 0.21 -17.46
C ILE A 721 -31.29 -1.16 -16.78
N ALA A 722 -30.38 -1.44 -15.86
CA ALA A 722 -30.39 -2.64 -15.05
C ALA A 722 -31.05 -2.33 -13.69
N HIS A 723 -32.36 -2.54 -13.61
CA HIS A 723 -33.15 -2.18 -12.42
C HIS A 723 -32.71 -2.89 -11.13
N ALA A 724 -32.19 -4.12 -11.22
CA ALA A 724 -31.76 -4.90 -10.06
C ALA A 724 -30.57 -4.28 -9.32
N THR A 725 -29.68 -3.60 -10.06
CA THR A 725 -28.45 -2.99 -9.54
C THR A 725 -28.52 -1.45 -9.55
N SER A 726 -29.63 -0.90 -10.04
CA SER A 726 -29.83 0.53 -10.29
C SER A 726 -28.72 1.14 -11.17
N ASP A 727 -28.27 0.38 -12.18
CA ASP A 727 -27.26 0.84 -13.14
C ASP A 727 -27.90 1.37 -14.43
N VAL A 728 -27.42 2.51 -14.90
CA VAL A 728 -27.72 3.05 -16.23
C VAL A 728 -26.51 2.85 -17.12
N HIS A 729 -26.67 2.07 -18.18
CA HIS A 729 -25.62 1.85 -19.16
C HIS A 729 -25.71 2.91 -20.25
N ILE A 730 -24.59 3.61 -20.46
CA ILE A 730 -24.42 4.69 -21.42
C ILE A 730 -23.44 4.25 -22.50
N THR A 731 -23.88 4.19 -23.75
CA THR A 731 -23.00 3.96 -24.89
C THR A 731 -22.40 5.28 -25.34
N LEU A 732 -21.08 5.30 -25.55
CA LEU A 732 -20.36 6.43 -26.12
C LEU A 732 -20.32 6.29 -27.65
N THR A 733 -20.75 7.32 -28.37
CA THR A 733 -20.85 7.29 -29.85
C THR A 733 -19.56 7.76 -30.53
N SER A 734 -18.77 8.60 -29.86
CA SER A 734 -17.47 9.07 -30.34
C SER A 734 -16.33 8.55 -29.47
N ALA A 735 -15.38 7.89 -30.13
CA ALA A 735 -14.29 7.18 -29.48
C ALA A 735 -13.03 8.06 -29.26
N THR A 736 -13.02 9.27 -29.82
CA THR A 736 -11.78 10.06 -29.95
C THR A 736 -11.88 11.46 -29.37
N ALA A 737 -13.09 11.90 -29.00
CA ALA A 737 -13.34 13.22 -28.44
C ALA A 737 -13.77 13.10 -26.98
N THR A 738 -13.53 14.16 -26.21
CA THR A 738 -14.13 14.34 -24.89
C THR A 738 -15.65 14.41 -25.04
N CYS A 739 -16.37 13.60 -24.27
CA CYS A 739 -17.82 13.58 -24.24
C CYS A 739 -18.33 14.12 -22.91
N SER A 740 -19.22 15.11 -22.95
CA SER A 740 -19.88 15.65 -21.77
C SER A 740 -21.39 15.52 -21.90
N PHE A 741 -22.03 15.03 -20.84
CA PHE A 741 -23.48 14.85 -20.81
C PHE A 741 -24.04 14.97 -19.39
N THR A 742 -25.34 15.22 -19.30
CA THR A 742 -26.10 15.14 -18.06
C THR A 742 -27.11 14.01 -18.15
N LEU A 743 -27.07 13.11 -17.18
CA LEU A 743 -28.04 12.04 -16.97
C LEU A 743 -29.07 12.50 -15.93
N HIS A 744 -30.34 12.52 -16.31
CA HIS A 744 -31.45 12.69 -15.37
C HIS A 744 -32.16 11.36 -15.16
N CYS A 745 -32.27 10.94 -13.90
CA CYS A 745 -32.98 9.73 -13.50
C CYS A 745 -34.18 10.11 -12.65
N SER A 746 -35.36 9.62 -13.05
CA SER A 746 -36.56 9.64 -12.22
C SER A 746 -36.66 8.31 -11.48
N LEU A 747 -36.82 8.36 -10.17
CA LEU A 747 -36.88 7.21 -9.28
C LEU A 747 -38.35 6.96 -8.88
N MET A 748 -38.72 5.68 -8.69
CA MET A 748 -40.06 5.30 -8.25
C MET A 748 -40.33 5.65 -6.79
#